data_AF-A0AAD0TDL3-F1
#
_entry.id   AF-A0AAD0TDL3-F1
#
_cell.length_a   1.000
_cell.length_b   1.000
_cell.length_c   1.000
_cell.angle_alpha   90.00
_cell.angle_beta   90.00
_cell.angle_gamma   90.00
#
_symmetry.space_group_name_H-M   'P 1'
#
loop_
_entity.id
_entity.type
_entity.pdbx_description
1 polymer ?
#
loop_
_entity_poly.entity_id
_entity_poly.type
_entity_poly.pdbx_seq_one_letter_code
_entity_poly.pdbx_strand_id
1 'polypeptide(L)'
;MRFASLVERMAGPGTAAWDIHYAAIAAQRAGEDVIVLSIGDPDFATPEPITTAAIQALQAGDTHYCDVAGRPELRQAIADLHGRLTGRPVSADSAILVAGAQNGLYAAAMCLLEAGDEVIVFDPVYVTYEATLKATGATLVRVPCPAEGGFRPDLDALRSAMSERTRAIFFANPNNPTGVVLNTEEMQAIAELAQQHDLWVVVDEVYESLAFEQPHQYFATLPGMHERTVSIGSLSKSHAMTGWRTGWVVAAPELVAHIENLALNVLYGLPGFVQEAALTAVRAYDQVTGEMRELYRRRRDLVVDALQQCAPLKVLKPEAGMFVLLDVRGSGLSSLDFAWRLFRETGVSVLDAAAFGPSAAGFVRLSYSLGEAQLADACARIRRFASTLGTGSIIEVRSAASVDIQSAKVERPKMVEVDSIHKRFGQFEVLKGVSLTAREGGVVSLIGASGSGKSTLLRCINMLEIPNQGTVTVDGESIRLTTSRIGEPMVADQKQLTRIRSRLGMVFQSFNLWPHRTVLENLIEAPIQVLRESRAEAIERAEALLERVGLAAKRHEYPSFLSGGQQQRVAIARALAVEPKVMLFDEPTSALDPELVGEVLRVIRSLAEEGRTMILVTHEMAFARDVSSHVAFLHQGRIEEEGSPQEVFLRPRSERCRQFVTAHQNR
;
A
#
# COMPACT_ATOMS: atom_id res chain seq x y z
N MET A 1 7.60 22.05 -10.87
CA MET A 1 6.35 22.84 -10.76
C MET A 1 5.96 22.89 -9.28
N ARG A 2 5.27 23.93 -8.81
CA ARG A 2 4.82 24.03 -7.41
C ARG A 2 3.36 23.55 -7.33
N PHE A 3 3.10 22.50 -6.57
CA PHE A 3 1.74 22.03 -6.27
C PHE A 3 1.28 22.61 -4.93
N ALA A 4 -0.03 22.51 -4.64
CA ALA A 4 -0.56 22.88 -3.33
C ALA A 4 0.01 21.95 -2.26
N SER A 5 0.34 22.49 -1.08
CA SER A 5 0.87 21.71 0.05
C SER A 5 -0.08 20.60 0.52
N LEU A 6 -1.36 20.68 0.16
CA LEU A 6 -2.36 19.62 0.34
C LEU A 6 -1.89 18.28 -0.27
N VAL A 7 -1.31 18.31 -1.47
CA VAL A 7 -0.90 17.09 -2.21
C VAL A 7 0.17 16.33 -1.44
N GLU A 8 1.14 17.04 -0.88
CA GLU A 8 2.22 16.47 -0.07
C GLU A 8 1.70 15.92 1.25
N ARG A 9 0.75 16.62 1.91
CA ARG A 9 0.18 16.18 3.18
C ARG A 9 -0.68 14.91 3.06
N MET A 10 -1.26 14.65 1.89
CA MET A 10 -2.04 13.44 1.62
C MET A 10 -1.17 12.22 1.28
N ALA A 11 0.13 12.41 0.99
CA ALA A 11 1.05 11.32 0.72
C ALA A 11 1.42 10.59 2.03
N GLY A 12 0.73 9.48 2.31
CA GLY A 12 0.96 8.66 3.50
C GLY A 12 1.62 7.31 3.20
N PRO A 13 2.31 6.69 4.19
CA PRO A 13 3.03 5.42 4.04
C PRO A 13 2.12 4.17 3.87
N GLY A 14 0.81 4.34 3.71
CA GLY A 14 -0.17 3.25 3.72
C GLY A 14 -0.18 2.32 2.50
N THR A 15 0.76 2.44 1.57
CA THR A 15 0.74 1.69 0.30
C THR A 15 1.22 0.25 0.42
N ALA A 16 2.20 -0.04 1.29
CA ALA A 16 2.87 -1.34 1.35
C ALA A 16 1.96 -2.49 1.81
N ALA A 17 1.02 -2.24 2.73
CA ALA A 17 0.10 -3.30 3.17
C ALA A 17 -0.89 -3.72 2.07
N TRP A 18 -1.19 -2.84 1.12
CA TRP A 18 -2.09 -3.15 0.01
C TRP A 18 -1.41 -3.98 -1.10
N ASP A 19 -0.09 -4.08 -1.12
CA ASP A 19 0.64 -4.85 -2.15
C ASP A 19 0.24 -6.34 -2.13
N ILE A 20 0.09 -6.95 -0.95
CA ILE A 20 -0.37 -8.34 -0.79
C ILE A 20 -1.80 -8.50 -1.32
N HIS A 21 -2.66 -7.52 -1.10
CA HIS A 21 -4.02 -7.53 -1.63
C HIS A 21 -4.01 -7.52 -3.16
N TYR A 22 -3.24 -6.63 -3.78
CA TYR A 22 -3.16 -6.55 -5.24
C TYR A 22 -2.53 -7.79 -5.87
N ALA A 23 -1.48 -8.35 -5.26
CA ALA A 23 -0.87 -9.59 -5.71
C ALA A 23 -1.89 -10.75 -5.66
N ALA A 24 -2.66 -10.85 -4.58
CA ALA A 24 -3.68 -11.89 -4.44
C ALA A 24 -4.83 -11.74 -5.44
N ILE A 25 -5.30 -10.52 -5.69
CA ILE A 25 -6.31 -10.25 -6.73
C ILE A 25 -5.78 -10.58 -8.13
N ALA A 26 -4.51 -10.26 -8.41
CA ALA A 26 -3.88 -10.61 -9.68
C ALA A 26 -3.79 -12.13 -9.88
N ALA A 27 -3.35 -12.87 -8.86
CA ALA A 27 -3.31 -14.34 -8.88
C ALA A 27 -4.71 -14.95 -9.05
N GLN A 28 -5.71 -14.43 -8.33
CA GLN A 28 -7.10 -14.86 -8.48
C GLN A 28 -7.63 -14.60 -9.91
N ARG A 29 -7.28 -13.47 -10.53
CA ARG A 29 -7.61 -13.15 -11.94
C ARG A 29 -6.89 -14.05 -12.95
N ALA A 30 -5.71 -14.55 -12.59
CA ALA A 30 -4.96 -15.52 -13.38
C ALA A 30 -5.51 -16.96 -13.24
N GLY A 31 -6.55 -17.17 -12.43
CA GLY A 31 -7.17 -18.48 -12.20
C GLY A 31 -6.46 -19.33 -11.15
N GLU A 32 -5.57 -18.75 -10.36
CA GLU A 32 -4.92 -19.44 -9.24
C GLU A 32 -5.90 -19.68 -8.08
N ASP A 33 -5.67 -20.74 -7.31
CA ASP A 33 -6.45 -21.09 -6.12
C ASP A 33 -6.09 -20.19 -4.93
N VAL A 34 -6.68 -19.00 -4.92
CA VAL A 34 -6.41 -17.93 -3.96
C VAL A 34 -7.66 -17.51 -3.19
N ILE A 35 -7.52 -17.38 -1.88
CA ILE A 35 -8.56 -16.85 -0.98
C ILE A 35 -8.11 -15.48 -0.44
N VAL A 36 -8.86 -14.43 -0.79
CA VAL A 36 -8.53 -13.04 -0.44
C VAL A 36 -9.33 -12.60 0.80
N LEU A 37 -8.64 -12.38 1.91
CA LEU A 37 -9.23 -11.99 3.20
C LEU A 37 -8.75 -10.60 3.66
N SER A 38 -8.15 -9.82 2.77
CA SER A 38 -7.55 -8.52 3.08
C SER A 38 -8.55 -7.34 3.11
N ILE A 39 -9.69 -7.44 2.41
CA ILE A 39 -10.75 -6.42 2.37
C ILE A 39 -12.03 -6.91 3.05
N GLY A 40 -12.68 -6.02 3.80
CA GLY A 40 -14.02 -6.21 4.33
C GLY A 40 -15.08 -5.78 3.31
N ASP A 41 -15.16 -6.49 2.19
CA ASP A 41 -16.22 -6.35 1.20
C ASP A 41 -17.14 -7.57 1.34
N PRO A 42 -18.45 -7.39 1.59
CA PRO A 42 -19.38 -8.50 1.67
C PRO A 42 -19.41 -9.33 0.39
N ASP A 43 -19.50 -10.65 0.52
CA ASP A 43 -19.60 -11.59 -0.62
C ASP A 43 -21.02 -11.74 -1.18
N PHE A 44 -22.02 -11.17 -0.51
CA PHE A 44 -23.42 -11.20 -0.93
C PHE A 44 -23.81 -9.93 -1.69
N ALA A 45 -24.79 -10.08 -2.59
CA ALA A 45 -25.36 -8.97 -3.33
C ALA A 45 -26.16 -8.04 -2.41
N THR A 46 -26.29 -6.78 -2.81
CA THR A 46 -27.26 -5.85 -2.22
C THR A 46 -28.67 -6.47 -2.27
N PRO A 47 -29.45 -6.45 -1.17
CA PRO A 47 -30.79 -7.04 -1.14
C PRO A 47 -31.69 -6.58 -2.28
N GLU A 48 -32.46 -7.52 -2.85
CA GLU A 48 -33.28 -7.29 -4.05
C GLU A 48 -34.24 -6.09 -3.95
N PRO A 49 -34.95 -5.84 -2.82
CA PRO A 49 -35.82 -4.67 -2.73
C PRO A 49 -35.08 -3.34 -2.95
N ILE A 50 -33.82 -3.26 -2.51
CA ILE A 50 -32.96 -2.07 -2.63
C ILE A 50 -32.52 -1.89 -4.09
N THR A 51 -32.06 -2.96 -4.75
CA THR A 51 -31.64 -2.91 -6.17
C THR A 51 -32.83 -2.60 -7.08
N THR A 52 -34.00 -3.15 -6.77
CA THR A 52 -35.25 -2.92 -7.48
C THR A 52 -35.68 -1.46 -7.42
N ALA A 53 -35.60 -0.83 -6.24
CA ALA A 53 -35.90 0.59 -6.08
C ALA A 53 -35.01 1.47 -6.97
N ALA A 54 -33.70 1.17 -7.03
CA ALA A 54 -32.77 1.88 -7.90
C ALA A 54 -33.12 1.73 -9.39
N ILE A 55 -33.43 0.50 -9.83
CA ILE A 55 -33.79 0.19 -11.22
C ILE A 55 -35.07 0.93 -11.61
N GLN A 56 -36.08 0.92 -10.75
CA GLN A 56 -37.35 1.61 -10.99
C GLN A 56 -37.15 3.12 -11.06
N ALA A 57 -36.39 3.71 -10.14
CA ALA A 57 -36.06 5.13 -10.17
C ALA A 57 -35.32 5.52 -11.46
N LEU A 58 -34.33 4.71 -11.87
CA LEU A 58 -33.59 4.92 -13.11
C LEU A 58 -34.50 4.85 -14.35
N GLN A 59 -35.38 3.85 -14.41
CA GLN A 59 -36.36 3.69 -15.50
C GLN A 59 -37.39 4.82 -15.54
N ALA A 60 -37.73 5.40 -14.38
CA ALA A 60 -38.60 6.56 -14.26
C ALA A 60 -37.91 7.89 -14.64
N GLY A 61 -36.62 7.86 -15.01
CA GLY A 61 -35.87 9.04 -15.44
C GLY A 61 -35.23 9.83 -14.29
N ASP A 62 -35.01 9.19 -13.14
CA ASP A 62 -34.37 9.80 -11.97
C ASP A 62 -32.85 9.99 -12.14
N THR A 63 -32.49 10.83 -13.11
CA THR A 63 -31.12 11.08 -13.57
C THR A 63 -30.73 12.55 -13.49
N HIS A 64 -31.56 13.37 -12.83
CA HIS A 64 -31.38 14.82 -12.72
C HIS A 64 -30.76 15.21 -11.36
N TYR A 65 -30.32 16.46 -11.24
CA TYR A 65 -29.79 16.97 -9.98
C TYR A 65 -30.80 16.86 -8.85
N CYS A 66 -30.32 16.42 -7.69
CA CYS A 66 -31.05 16.39 -6.43
C CYS A 66 -30.52 17.49 -5.50
N ASP A 67 -31.21 17.74 -4.41
CA ASP A 67 -30.73 18.61 -3.34
C ASP A 67 -29.35 18.13 -2.86
N VAL A 68 -28.43 19.08 -2.65
CA VAL A 68 -27.03 18.80 -2.31
C VAL A 68 -26.92 18.02 -1.00
N ALA A 69 -27.72 18.39 0.00
CA ALA A 69 -27.79 17.67 1.28
C ALA A 69 -28.42 16.27 1.18
N GLY A 70 -29.05 15.94 0.05
CA GLY A 70 -29.86 14.74 -0.14
C GLY A 70 -31.37 15.04 -0.09
N ARG A 71 -32.17 14.11 -0.63
CA ARG A 71 -33.63 14.23 -0.71
C ARG A 71 -34.24 14.43 0.68
N PRO A 72 -35.24 15.32 0.83
CA PRO A 72 -35.89 15.55 2.12
C PRO A 72 -36.40 14.28 2.79
N GLU A 73 -37.01 13.37 2.02
CA GLU A 73 -37.54 12.10 2.53
C GLU A 73 -36.45 11.16 3.07
N LEU A 74 -35.31 11.09 2.38
CA LEU A 74 -34.16 10.30 2.84
C LEU A 74 -33.49 10.91 4.07
N ARG A 75 -33.30 12.23 4.09
CA ARG A 75 -32.76 12.95 5.25
C ARG A 75 -33.64 12.76 6.48
N GLN A 76 -34.95 12.86 6.32
CA GLN A 76 -35.89 12.57 7.41
C GLN A 76 -35.81 11.11 7.86
N ALA A 77 -35.75 10.14 6.93
CA ALA A 77 -35.63 8.73 7.29
C ALA A 77 -34.34 8.42 8.06
N ILE A 78 -33.22 9.06 7.71
CA ILE A 78 -31.94 8.95 8.44
C ILE A 78 -32.06 9.58 9.83
N ALA A 79 -32.67 10.76 9.94
CA ALA A 79 -32.91 11.42 11.22
C ALA A 79 -33.81 10.57 12.14
N ASP A 80 -34.91 10.03 11.62
CA ASP A 80 -35.81 9.14 12.35
C ASP A 80 -35.10 7.86 12.82
N LEU A 81 -34.28 7.27 11.95
CA LEU A 81 -33.45 6.10 12.30
C LEU A 81 -32.48 6.45 13.43
N HIS A 82 -31.69 7.50 13.28
CA HIS A 82 -30.71 7.91 14.29
C HIS A 82 -31.41 8.27 15.60
N GLY A 83 -32.55 8.95 15.53
CA GLY A 83 -33.30 9.33 16.71
C GLY A 83 -33.90 8.14 17.46
N ARG A 84 -34.36 7.12 16.73
CA ARG A 84 -34.80 5.85 17.31
C ARG A 84 -33.66 5.10 17.98
N LEU A 85 -32.48 5.03 17.34
CA LEU A 85 -31.31 4.32 17.86
C LEU A 85 -30.66 5.01 19.07
N THR A 86 -30.73 6.34 19.13
CA THR A 86 -30.20 7.15 20.24
C THR A 86 -31.22 7.44 21.33
N GLY A 87 -32.51 7.15 21.09
CA GLY A 87 -33.61 7.47 22.01
C GLY A 87 -33.90 8.97 22.12
N ARG A 88 -33.52 9.78 21.13
CA ARG A 88 -33.71 11.24 21.11
C ARG A 88 -34.27 11.71 19.76
N PRO A 89 -35.21 12.65 19.70
CA PRO A 89 -35.64 13.22 18.41
C PRO A 89 -34.49 13.92 17.68
N VAL A 90 -34.39 13.72 16.37
CA VAL A 90 -33.39 14.32 15.48
C VAL A 90 -34.13 14.96 14.31
N SER A 91 -33.74 16.18 13.92
CA SER A 91 -34.33 16.85 12.75
C SER A 91 -33.64 16.41 11.46
N ALA A 92 -34.34 16.47 10.32
CA ALA A 92 -33.73 16.27 9.01
C ALA A 92 -32.58 17.26 8.73
N ASP A 93 -32.62 18.46 9.34
CA ASP A 93 -31.54 19.47 9.26
C ASP A 93 -30.25 19.05 9.98
N SER A 94 -30.34 18.05 10.85
CA SER A 94 -29.18 17.45 11.50
C SER A 94 -28.57 16.31 10.68
N ALA A 95 -29.11 15.98 9.50
CA ALA A 95 -28.64 14.87 8.66
C ALA A 95 -28.32 15.31 7.22
N ILE A 96 -27.16 14.89 6.72
CA ILE A 96 -26.72 15.11 5.33
C ILE A 96 -26.17 13.83 4.71
N LEU A 97 -26.56 13.60 3.46
CA LEU A 97 -26.07 12.48 2.65
C LEU A 97 -24.72 12.82 2.00
N VAL A 98 -23.81 11.86 2.00
CA VAL A 98 -22.44 12.00 1.48
C VAL A 98 -22.01 10.75 0.72
N ALA A 99 -20.96 10.86 -0.10
CA ALA A 99 -20.49 9.78 -0.98
C ALA A 99 -19.72 8.66 -0.23
N GLY A 100 -20.44 7.98 0.66
CA GLY A 100 -19.91 6.99 1.60
C GLY A 100 -19.27 7.63 2.83
N ALA A 101 -19.14 6.86 3.90
CA ALA A 101 -18.58 7.32 5.17
C ALA A 101 -17.19 7.98 5.05
N GLN A 102 -16.33 7.53 4.12
CA GLN A 102 -15.04 8.17 3.88
C GLN A 102 -15.17 9.64 3.48
N ASN A 103 -16.19 9.99 2.69
CA ASN A 103 -16.47 11.37 2.33
C ASN A 103 -17.08 12.14 3.51
N GLY A 104 -17.89 11.49 4.34
CA GLY A 104 -18.37 12.07 5.61
C GLY A 104 -17.23 12.42 6.57
N LEU A 105 -16.28 11.50 6.74
CA LEU A 105 -15.07 11.71 7.54
C LEU A 105 -14.24 12.88 7.01
N TYR A 106 -14.02 12.92 5.68
CA TYR A 106 -13.29 14.02 5.04
C TYR A 106 -14.02 15.36 5.20
N ALA A 107 -15.35 15.38 5.03
CA ALA A 107 -16.13 16.60 5.17
C ALA A 107 -16.13 17.12 6.61
N ALA A 108 -16.31 16.24 7.59
CA ALA A 108 -16.17 16.59 9.01
C ALA A 108 -14.77 17.15 9.31
N ALA A 109 -13.71 16.50 8.84
CA ALA A 109 -12.35 16.99 9.02
C ALA A 109 -12.14 18.39 8.41
N MET A 110 -12.55 18.60 7.16
CA MET A 110 -12.39 19.88 6.46
C MET A 110 -13.22 21.03 7.06
N CYS A 111 -14.34 20.73 7.72
CA CYS A 111 -15.17 21.73 8.38
C CYS A 111 -14.74 22.02 9.83
N LEU A 112 -14.01 21.12 10.49
CA LEU A 112 -13.69 21.22 11.91
C LEU A 112 -12.23 21.54 12.21
N LEU A 113 -11.32 21.25 11.28
CA LEU A 113 -9.87 21.32 11.49
C LEU A 113 -9.20 22.25 10.47
N GLU A 114 -8.13 22.90 10.90
CA GLU A 114 -7.26 23.69 10.05
C GLU A 114 -5.77 23.50 10.37
N ALA A 115 -4.92 24.19 9.63
CA ALA A 115 -3.48 24.14 9.85
C ALA A 115 -3.10 24.78 11.19
N GLY A 116 -2.41 24.00 12.04
CA GLY A 116 -2.02 24.42 13.39
C GLY A 116 -2.74 23.65 14.49
N ASP A 117 -3.93 23.12 14.19
CA ASP A 117 -4.70 22.26 15.08
C ASP A 117 -4.01 20.92 15.33
N GLU A 118 -4.33 20.33 16.47
CA GLU A 118 -4.08 18.93 16.79
C GLU A 118 -5.40 18.15 16.78
N VAL A 119 -5.34 16.93 16.24
CA VAL A 119 -6.47 16.00 16.25
C VAL A 119 -6.04 14.68 16.86
N ILE A 120 -6.77 14.25 17.90
CA ILE A 120 -6.52 12.99 18.58
C ILE A 120 -7.13 11.84 17.78
N VAL A 121 -6.38 10.75 17.64
CA VAL A 121 -6.89 9.46 17.14
C VAL A 121 -6.39 8.30 17.99
N PHE A 122 -7.14 7.20 18.01
CA PHE A 122 -6.74 5.96 18.68
C PHE A 122 -5.97 5.04 17.74
N ASP A 123 -4.81 4.55 18.19
CA ASP A 123 -3.92 3.64 17.46
C ASP A 123 -4.12 2.19 17.95
N PRO A 124 -4.62 1.25 17.12
CA PRO A 124 -4.69 1.30 15.65
C PRO A 124 -5.91 2.06 15.10
N VAL A 125 -5.66 2.81 14.03
CA VAL A 125 -6.63 3.66 13.34
C VAL A 125 -6.94 3.13 11.94
N TYR A 126 -8.16 3.36 11.44
CA TYR A 126 -8.49 3.04 10.06
C TYR A 126 -7.53 3.75 9.08
N VAL A 127 -7.00 2.98 8.12
CA VAL A 127 -5.83 3.36 7.30
C VAL A 127 -5.93 4.72 6.60
N THR A 128 -7.13 5.17 6.26
CA THR A 128 -7.32 6.44 5.54
C THR A 128 -7.37 7.67 6.45
N TYR A 129 -7.52 7.50 7.77
CA TYR A 129 -7.65 8.63 8.71
C TYR A 129 -6.44 9.54 8.63
N GLU A 130 -5.23 8.97 8.57
CA GLU A 130 -4.01 9.76 8.57
C GLU A 130 -3.96 10.72 7.37
N ALA A 131 -4.18 10.24 6.15
CA ALA A 131 -4.20 11.08 4.96
C ALA A 131 -5.38 12.07 4.97
N THR A 132 -6.55 11.63 5.46
CA THR A 132 -7.77 12.44 5.53
C THR A 132 -7.61 13.63 6.48
N LEU A 133 -7.07 13.39 7.67
CA LEU A 133 -6.88 14.41 8.69
C LEU A 133 -5.70 15.33 8.35
N LYS A 134 -4.60 14.80 7.82
CA LYS A 134 -3.46 15.63 7.36
C LYS A 134 -3.83 16.53 6.18
N ALA A 135 -4.84 16.18 5.39
CA ALA A 135 -5.31 17.02 4.29
C ALA A 135 -5.67 18.45 4.77
N THR A 136 -6.25 18.58 5.96
CA THR A 136 -6.66 19.86 6.55
C THR A 136 -5.46 20.73 6.97
N GLY A 137 -4.29 20.11 7.15
CA GLY A 137 -3.12 20.74 7.75
C GLY A 137 -2.97 20.49 9.25
N ALA A 138 -3.92 19.80 9.89
CA ALA A 138 -3.85 19.44 11.29
C ALA A 138 -2.75 18.42 11.57
N THR A 139 -2.21 18.48 12.79
CA THR A 139 -1.25 17.53 13.32
C THR A 139 -1.97 16.35 13.95
N LEU A 140 -1.71 15.14 13.46
CA LEU A 140 -2.27 13.92 14.01
C LEU A 140 -1.55 13.53 15.31
N VAL A 141 -2.28 13.42 16.41
CA VAL A 141 -1.78 12.97 17.71
C VAL A 141 -2.37 11.60 18.02
N ARG A 142 -1.51 10.57 18.06
CA ARG A 142 -1.93 9.18 18.26
C ARG A 142 -1.90 8.83 19.74
N VAL A 143 -3.04 8.38 20.26
CA VAL A 143 -3.17 7.77 21.60
C VAL A 143 -3.09 6.26 21.45
N PRO A 144 -2.17 5.58 22.15
CA PRO A 144 -1.96 4.14 22.00
C PRO A 144 -3.14 3.34 22.57
N CYS A 145 -3.51 2.29 21.86
CA CYS A 145 -4.39 1.23 22.34
C CYS A 145 -3.60 -0.10 22.34
N PRO A 146 -2.81 -0.38 23.39
CA PRO A 146 -1.86 -1.49 23.38
C PRO A 146 -2.57 -2.84 23.31
N ALA A 147 -1.96 -3.78 22.59
CA ALA A 147 -2.48 -5.14 22.44
C ALA A 147 -2.59 -5.87 23.79
N GLU A 148 -1.68 -5.59 24.73
CA GLU A 148 -1.66 -6.11 26.09
C GLU A 148 -2.88 -5.64 26.91
N GLY A 149 -3.40 -4.45 26.59
CA GLY A 149 -4.65 -3.90 27.11
C GLY A 149 -5.88 -4.29 26.28
N GLY A 150 -5.75 -5.25 25.35
CA GLY A 150 -6.85 -5.68 24.49
C GLY A 150 -7.26 -4.65 23.44
N PHE A 151 -6.32 -3.81 22.98
CA PHE A 151 -6.57 -2.72 22.04
C PHE A 151 -7.59 -1.69 22.53
N ARG A 152 -7.65 -1.47 23.84
CA ARG A 152 -8.45 -0.42 24.46
C ARG A 152 -7.63 0.86 24.64
N PRO A 153 -8.24 2.05 24.54
CA PRO A 153 -7.50 3.31 24.69
C PRO A 153 -6.81 3.43 26.04
N ASP A 154 -5.53 3.80 26.03
CA ASP A 154 -4.84 4.24 27.25
C ASP A 154 -5.38 5.62 27.67
N LEU A 155 -6.21 5.64 28.72
CA LEU A 155 -6.87 6.86 29.19
C LEU A 155 -5.89 7.86 29.82
N ASP A 156 -4.76 7.40 30.37
CA ASP A 156 -3.74 8.30 30.92
C ASP A 156 -2.92 8.94 29.80
N ALA A 157 -2.61 8.17 28.76
CA ALA A 157 -2.02 8.71 27.54
C ALA A 157 -2.98 9.69 26.84
N LEU A 158 -4.29 9.40 26.81
CA LEU A 158 -5.31 10.30 26.27
C LEU A 158 -5.32 11.65 27.02
N ARG A 159 -5.38 11.63 28.36
CA ARG A 159 -5.33 12.85 29.18
C ARG A 159 -4.04 13.64 28.93
N SER A 160 -2.91 12.94 28.81
CA SER A 160 -1.60 13.55 28.60
C SER A 160 -1.40 14.12 27.19
N ALA A 161 -2.19 13.64 26.21
CA ALA A 161 -2.11 14.09 24.83
C ALA A 161 -2.87 15.40 24.57
N MET A 162 -3.73 15.85 25.49
CA MET A 162 -4.48 17.09 25.35
C MET A 162 -3.56 18.31 25.38
N SER A 163 -3.82 19.27 24.48
CA SER A 163 -3.17 20.58 24.46
C SER A 163 -4.17 21.68 24.11
N GLU A 164 -3.76 22.94 24.24
CA GLU A 164 -4.56 24.09 23.77
C GLU A 164 -4.80 24.08 22.25
N ARG A 165 -4.01 23.30 21.50
CA ARG A 165 -4.18 23.14 20.05
C ARG A 165 -5.10 21.97 19.70
N THR A 166 -5.47 21.13 20.66
CA THR A 166 -6.37 20.02 20.41
C THR A 166 -7.74 20.57 20.05
N ARG A 167 -8.24 20.20 18.85
CA ARG A 167 -9.52 20.69 18.32
C ARG A 167 -10.60 19.63 18.30
N ALA A 168 -10.21 18.38 18.08
CA ALA A 168 -11.15 17.27 17.96
C ALA A 168 -10.53 15.92 18.31
N ILE A 169 -11.42 14.96 18.64
CA ILE A 169 -11.10 13.54 18.81
C ILE A 169 -11.83 12.77 17.70
N PHE A 170 -11.09 11.99 16.91
CA PHE A 170 -11.61 11.18 15.83
C PHE A 170 -11.38 9.70 16.12
N PHE A 171 -12.44 8.89 16.10
CA PHE A 171 -12.30 7.45 16.26
C PHE A 171 -13.44 6.65 15.61
N ALA A 172 -13.15 5.39 15.29
CA ALA A 172 -14.17 4.42 14.89
C ALA A 172 -14.63 3.61 16.10
N ASN A 173 -15.93 3.52 16.29
CA ASN A 173 -16.55 2.66 17.30
C ASN A 173 -17.82 2.04 16.69
N PRO A 174 -17.85 0.72 16.43
CA PRO A 174 -16.78 -0.25 16.65
C PRO A 174 -15.51 -0.04 15.79
N ASN A 175 -14.35 -0.41 16.33
CA ASN A 175 -13.05 -0.13 15.71
C ASN A 175 -12.71 -1.07 14.54
N ASN A 176 -12.13 -0.51 13.48
CA ASN A 176 -11.37 -1.23 12.45
C ASN A 176 -9.89 -0.83 12.61
N PRO A 177 -8.97 -1.79 12.86
CA PRO A 177 -9.05 -3.21 12.52
C PRO A 177 -9.41 -4.19 13.64
N THR A 178 -9.60 -3.71 14.87
CA THR A 178 -9.58 -4.60 16.05
C THR A 178 -10.91 -5.29 16.34
N GLY A 179 -12.03 -4.68 15.92
CA GLY A 179 -13.37 -5.10 16.31
C GLY A 179 -13.70 -4.80 17.78
N VAL A 180 -12.89 -4.00 18.47
CA VAL A 180 -13.17 -3.51 19.83
C VAL A 180 -14.34 -2.53 19.81
N VAL A 181 -15.21 -2.63 20.81
CA VAL A 181 -16.29 -1.67 21.10
C VAL A 181 -15.94 -0.95 22.40
N LEU A 182 -15.91 0.39 22.39
CA LEU A 182 -15.62 1.15 23.60
C LEU A 182 -16.68 0.90 24.68
N ASN A 183 -16.21 0.73 25.91
CA ASN A 183 -17.10 0.56 27.07
C ASN A 183 -17.55 1.92 27.62
N THR A 184 -18.50 1.88 28.58
CA THR A 184 -19.06 3.09 29.19
C THR A 184 -18.02 3.98 29.86
N GLU A 185 -17.02 3.41 30.54
CA GLU A 185 -15.97 4.17 31.24
C GLU A 185 -15.07 4.91 30.26
N GLU A 186 -14.61 4.22 29.21
CA GLU A 186 -13.80 4.80 28.14
C GLU A 186 -14.55 5.94 27.44
N MET A 187 -15.82 5.71 27.11
CA MET A 187 -16.68 6.73 26.50
C MET A 187 -16.91 7.94 27.42
N GLN A 188 -17.13 7.71 28.72
CA GLN A 188 -17.28 8.79 29.71
C GLN A 188 -16.00 9.61 29.84
N ALA A 189 -14.83 8.97 29.91
CA ALA A 189 -13.56 9.68 29.99
C ALA A 189 -13.30 10.55 28.75
N ILE A 190 -13.63 10.05 27.54
CA ILE A 190 -13.54 10.84 26.30
C ILE A 190 -14.52 12.02 26.33
N ALA A 191 -15.75 11.80 26.79
CA ALA A 191 -16.77 12.85 26.89
C ALA A 191 -16.40 13.94 27.91
N GLU A 192 -15.83 13.56 29.06
CA GLU A 192 -15.34 14.50 30.07
C GLU A 192 -14.24 15.38 29.51
N LEU A 193 -13.25 14.79 28.84
CA LEU A 193 -12.16 15.54 28.20
C LEU A 193 -12.66 16.45 27.08
N ALA A 194 -13.57 15.95 26.24
CA ALA A 194 -14.16 16.76 25.18
C ALA A 194 -14.94 17.97 25.72
N GLN A 195 -15.64 17.82 26.84
CA GLN A 195 -16.32 18.94 27.49
C GLN A 195 -15.34 19.89 28.18
N GLN A 196 -14.34 19.35 28.88
CA GLN A 196 -13.33 20.15 29.59
C GLN A 196 -12.51 21.03 28.65
N HIS A 197 -12.19 20.52 27.46
CA HIS A 197 -11.35 21.19 26.47
C HIS A 197 -12.14 21.79 25.28
N ASP A 198 -13.48 21.77 25.33
CA ASP A 198 -14.37 22.25 24.27
C ASP A 198 -14.05 21.65 22.87
N LEU A 199 -13.93 20.33 22.82
CA LEU A 199 -13.56 19.59 21.62
C LEU A 199 -14.78 19.11 20.85
N TRP A 200 -14.62 18.97 19.53
CA TRP A 200 -15.49 18.13 18.71
C TRP A 200 -15.14 16.66 18.87
N VAL A 201 -16.14 15.78 18.79
CA VAL A 201 -15.93 14.34 18.74
C VAL A 201 -16.54 13.77 17.47
N VAL A 202 -15.71 13.21 16.59
CA VAL A 202 -16.16 12.57 15.36
C VAL A 202 -16.08 11.07 15.53
N VAL A 203 -17.24 10.42 15.48
CA VAL A 203 -17.38 8.98 15.68
C VAL A 203 -17.81 8.33 14.38
N ASP A 204 -16.94 7.46 13.88
CA ASP A 204 -17.21 6.61 12.74
C ASP A 204 -17.93 5.33 13.21
N GLU A 205 -19.25 5.32 13.00
CA GLU A 205 -20.19 4.31 13.51
C GLU A 205 -20.65 3.36 12.39
N VAL A 206 -19.86 3.23 11.31
CA VAL A 206 -20.20 2.37 10.15
C VAL A 206 -20.39 0.89 10.48
N TYR A 207 -19.88 0.45 11.63
CA TYR A 207 -19.99 -0.93 12.13
C TYR A 207 -20.99 -1.09 13.28
N GLU A 208 -21.77 -0.06 13.65
CA GLU A 208 -22.67 -0.10 14.82
C GLU A 208 -23.60 -1.32 14.79
N SER A 209 -24.18 -1.60 13.62
CA SER A 209 -25.16 -2.67 13.43
C SER A 209 -24.54 -4.07 13.54
N LEU A 210 -23.20 -4.15 13.53
CA LEU A 210 -22.42 -5.37 13.62
C LEU A 210 -21.77 -5.54 15.00
N ALA A 211 -22.28 -4.89 16.04
CA ALA A 211 -21.98 -5.24 17.43
C ALA A 211 -22.69 -6.54 17.81
N PHE A 212 -21.94 -7.55 18.29
CA PHE A 212 -22.45 -8.91 18.41
C PHE A 212 -23.05 -9.22 19.78
N GLU A 213 -22.32 -8.97 20.85
CA GLU A 213 -22.71 -9.41 22.20
C GLU A 213 -23.54 -8.36 22.94
N GLN A 214 -23.35 -7.09 22.61
CA GLN A 214 -24.04 -5.98 23.23
C GLN A 214 -24.51 -4.99 22.15
N PRO A 215 -25.63 -4.29 22.36
CA PRO A 215 -26.04 -3.19 21.50
C PRO A 215 -24.95 -2.11 21.45
N HIS A 216 -24.75 -1.51 20.27
CA HIS A 216 -23.88 -0.35 20.13
C HIS A 216 -24.40 0.82 20.96
N GLN A 217 -23.51 1.46 21.73
CA GLN A 217 -23.82 2.68 22.44
C GLN A 217 -23.33 3.88 21.62
N TYR A 218 -24.29 4.68 21.17
CA TYR A 218 -24.02 5.91 20.44
C TYR A 218 -23.38 6.96 21.35
N PHE A 219 -22.23 7.50 20.93
CA PHE A 219 -21.48 8.45 21.75
C PHE A 219 -22.27 9.75 22.02
N ALA A 220 -23.07 10.21 21.05
CA ALA A 220 -23.93 11.38 21.17
C ALA A 220 -25.00 11.27 22.29
N THR A 221 -25.25 10.06 22.81
CA THR A 221 -26.20 9.84 23.91
C THR A 221 -25.65 10.26 25.27
N LEU A 222 -24.32 10.36 25.41
CA LEU A 222 -23.68 10.78 26.66
C LEU A 222 -24.10 12.21 27.05
N PRO A 223 -24.19 12.51 28.36
CA PRO A 223 -24.52 13.86 28.83
C PRO A 223 -23.56 14.91 28.22
N GLY A 224 -24.11 15.99 27.67
CA GLY A 224 -23.32 17.10 27.10
C GLY A 224 -22.70 16.83 25.73
N MET A 225 -22.86 15.63 25.15
CA MET A 225 -22.18 15.27 23.90
C MET A 225 -23.00 15.46 22.63
N HIS A 226 -24.31 15.66 22.71
CA HIS A 226 -25.19 15.73 21.53
C HIS A 226 -24.76 16.80 20.51
N GLU A 227 -24.53 18.03 20.94
CA GLU A 227 -24.25 19.16 20.04
C GLU A 227 -22.81 19.17 19.49
N ARG A 228 -21.89 18.44 20.13
CA ARG A 228 -20.47 18.38 19.78
C ARG A 228 -20.01 17.04 19.20
N THR A 229 -20.96 16.12 18.97
CA THR A 229 -20.68 14.83 18.34
C THR A 229 -21.09 14.84 16.87
N VAL A 230 -20.23 14.29 16.02
CA VAL A 230 -20.49 14.03 14.62
C VAL A 230 -20.52 12.52 14.42
N SER A 231 -21.71 11.96 14.19
CA SER A 231 -21.90 10.54 13.90
C SER A 231 -21.83 10.29 12.40
N ILE A 232 -20.90 9.42 11.97
CA ILE A 232 -20.77 9.02 10.56
C ILE A 232 -21.36 7.63 10.38
N GLY A 233 -22.34 7.51 9.47
CA GLY A 233 -23.00 6.25 9.15
C GLY A 233 -22.86 5.86 7.67
N SER A 234 -23.17 4.60 7.37
CA SER A 234 -23.08 4.06 6.00
C SER A 234 -23.91 2.80 5.79
N LEU A 235 -24.39 2.60 4.56
CA LEU A 235 -25.02 1.35 4.12
C LEU A 235 -24.00 0.35 3.56
N SER A 236 -22.74 0.77 3.44
CA SER A 236 -21.68 -0.04 2.81
C SER A 236 -21.53 -1.42 3.45
N LYS A 237 -21.61 -1.50 4.78
CA LYS A 237 -21.33 -2.73 5.54
C LYS A 237 -22.61 -3.42 5.97
N SER A 238 -23.57 -2.65 6.48
CA SER A 238 -24.86 -3.13 6.97
C SER A 238 -25.76 -3.72 5.87
N HIS A 239 -25.65 -3.27 4.61
CA HIS A 239 -26.57 -3.63 3.52
C HIS A 239 -25.87 -4.16 2.25
N ALA A 240 -24.57 -4.48 2.32
CA ALA A 240 -23.74 -4.76 1.13
C ALA A 240 -23.86 -3.71 0.03
N MET A 241 -23.75 -2.44 0.41
CA MET A 241 -23.83 -1.31 -0.52
C MET A 241 -22.47 -0.62 -0.74
N THR A 242 -21.36 -1.35 -0.69
CA THR A 242 -20.00 -0.78 -0.82
C THR A 242 -19.80 -0.02 -2.12
N GLY A 243 -20.29 -0.54 -3.25
CA GLY A 243 -20.21 0.09 -4.57
C GLY A 243 -21.19 1.26 -4.81
N TRP A 244 -22.22 1.40 -3.98
CA TRP A 244 -23.24 2.46 -4.12
C TRP A 244 -22.77 3.81 -3.64
N ARG A 245 -21.72 3.82 -2.81
CA ARG A 245 -21.11 5.03 -2.25
C ARG A 245 -22.12 5.87 -1.46
N THR A 246 -22.91 5.21 -0.61
CA THR A 246 -23.92 5.88 0.22
C THR A 246 -23.51 5.89 1.69
N GLY A 247 -23.37 7.09 2.27
CA GLY A 247 -23.21 7.31 3.70
C GLY A 247 -23.84 8.62 4.12
N TRP A 248 -23.79 8.93 5.41
CA TRP A 248 -24.35 10.15 5.95
C TRP A 248 -23.57 10.66 7.16
N VAL A 249 -23.77 11.94 7.47
CA VAL A 249 -23.33 12.57 8.70
C VAL A 249 -24.56 13.02 9.47
N VAL A 250 -24.61 12.71 10.77
CA VAL A 250 -25.54 13.31 11.73
C VAL A 250 -24.77 14.19 12.70
N ALA A 251 -25.10 15.47 12.76
CA ALA A 251 -24.42 16.46 13.60
C ALA A 251 -25.33 17.67 13.88
N ALA A 252 -24.85 18.65 14.65
CA ALA A 252 -25.53 19.92 14.82
C ALA A 252 -25.88 20.57 13.46
N PRO A 253 -27.09 21.15 13.29
CA PRO A 253 -27.53 21.73 12.02
C PRO A 253 -26.56 22.75 11.41
N GLU A 254 -25.86 23.51 12.24
CA GLU A 254 -24.86 24.49 11.82
C GLU A 254 -23.68 23.82 11.10
N LEU A 255 -23.18 22.69 11.63
CA LEU A 255 -22.12 21.93 10.99
C LEU A 255 -22.62 21.27 9.70
N VAL A 256 -23.86 20.76 9.71
CA VAL A 256 -24.49 20.18 8.51
C VAL A 256 -24.57 21.20 7.38
N ALA A 257 -24.93 22.45 7.66
CA ALA A 257 -24.93 23.52 6.67
C ALA A 257 -23.52 23.83 6.11
N HIS A 258 -22.46 23.73 6.93
CA HIS A 258 -21.08 23.86 6.46
C HIS A 258 -20.67 22.68 5.57
N ILE A 259 -21.05 21.45 5.93
CA ILE A 259 -20.81 20.26 5.11
C ILE A 259 -21.56 20.35 3.78
N GLU A 260 -22.79 20.88 3.76
CA GLU A 260 -23.56 21.11 2.53
C GLU A 260 -22.82 22.07 1.59
N ASN A 261 -22.30 23.18 2.12
CA ASN A 261 -21.47 24.12 1.34
C ASN A 261 -20.22 23.44 0.78
N LEU A 262 -19.56 22.57 1.53
CA LEU A 262 -18.43 21.79 1.02
C LEU A 262 -18.89 20.81 -0.07
N ALA A 263 -19.97 20.07 0.14
CA ALA A 263 -20.51 19.09 -0.80
C ALA A 263 -20.91 19.73 -2.13
N LEU A 264 -21.45 20.95 -2.11
CA LEU A 264 -21.76 21.77 -3.29
C LEU A 264 -20.52 21.99 -4.18
N ASN A 265 -19.35 22.15 -3.57
CA ASN A 265 -18.09 22.45 -4.26
C ASN A 265 -17.28 21.20 -4.67
N VAL A 266 -17.65 20.01 -4.17
CA VAL A 266 -16.91 18.77 -4.44
C VAL A 266 -17.70 17.80 -5.34
N LEU A 267 -18.96 17.49 -4.98
CA LEU A 267 -19.74 16.44 -5.65
C LEU A 267 -21.11 16.89 -6.16
N TYR A 268 -21.68 17.97 -5.61
CA TYR A 268 -23.04 18.42 -5.93
C TYR A 268 -24.12 17.36 -5.61
N GLY A 269 -23.99 16.68 -4.45
CA GLY A 269 -24.93 15.66 -4.00
C GLY A 269 -24.73 14.27 -4.64
N LEU A 270 -25.59 13.32 -4.28
CA LEU A 270 -25.60 11.96 -4.84
C LEU A 270 -26.70 11.76 -5.89
N PRO A 271 -26.53 10.82 -6.85
CA PRO A 271 -27.55 10.53 -7.85
C PRO A 271 -28.89 10.10 -7.24
N GLY A 272 -30.01 10.59 -7.78
CA GLY A 272 -31.35 10.34 -7.24
C GLY A 272 -31.70 8.86 -7.09
N PHE A 273 -31.45 8.06 -8.12
CA PHE A 273 -31.68 6.61 -8.07
C PHE A 273 -30.86 5.87 -6.99
N VAL A 274 -29.69 6.39 -6.61
CA VAL A 274 -28.89 5.86 -5.48
C VAL A 274 -29.54 6.25 -4.15
N GLN A 275 -30.13 7.45 -4.08
CA GLN A 275 -30.86 7.91 -2.89
C GLN A 275 -32.15 7.12 -2.68
N GLU A 276 -32.87 6.72 -3.74
CA GLU A 276 -34.06 5.87 -3.63
C GLU A 276 -33.72 4.46 -3.10
N ALA A 277 -32.59 3.89 -3.56
CA ALA A 277 -32.05 2.66 -3.00
C ALA A 277 -31.71 2.83 -1.52
N ALA A 278 -31.06 3.94 -1.17
CA ALA A 278 -30.70 4.26 0.21
C ALA A 278 -31.91 4.42 1.12
N LEU A 279 -32.97 5.09 0.65
CA LEU A 279 -34.23 5.26 1.38
C LEU A 279 -34.88 3.92 1.66
N THR A 280 -34.92 3.05 0.65
CA THR A 280 -35.43 1.67 0.79
C THR A 280 -34.62 0.90 1.84
N ALA A 281 -33.30 1.01 1.81
CA ALA A 281 -32.41 0.38 2.78
C ALA A 281 -32.62 0.90 4.22
N VAL A 282 -32.67 2.22 4.40
CA VAL A 282 -32.91 2.86 5.71
C VAL A 282 -34.28 2.47 6.29
N ARG A 283 -35.30 2.33 5.45
CA ARG A 283 -36.63 1.86 5.88
C ARG A 283 -36.63 0.39 6.28
N ALA A 284 -35.81 -0.43 5.63
CA ALA A 284 -35.67 -1.86 5.90
C ALA A 284 -34.60 -2.19 6.96
N TYR A 285 -34.09 -1.17 7.68
CA TYR A 285 -32.88 -1.26 8.50
C TYR A 285 -32.87 -2.44 9.47
N ASP A 286 -33.90 -2.58 10.30
CA ASP A 286 -33.93 -3.59 11.37
C ASP A 286 -33.91 -5.02 10.82
N GLN A 287 -34.62 -5.26 9.72
CA GLN A 287 -34.67 -6.56 9.07
C GLN A 287 -33.30 -6.92 8.49
N VAL A 288 -32.74 -6.04 7.66
CA VAL A 288 -31.48 -6.32 6.95
C VAL A 288 -30.33 -6.45 7.95
N THR A 289 -30.21 -5.51 8.89
CA THR A 289 -29.09 -5.54 9.86
C THR A 289 -29.19 -6.68 10.85
N GLY A 290 -30.41 -7.10 11.23
CA GLY A 290 -30.62 -8.26 12.09
C GLY A 290 -30.07 -9.54 11.47
N GLU A 291 -30.40 -9.81 10.21
CA GLU A 291 -29.92 -10.96 9.44
C GLU A 291 -28.40 -10.90 9.24
N MET A 292 -27.86 -9.74 8.84
CA MET A 292 -26.42 -9.56 8.61
C MET A 292 -25.59 -9.73 9.87
N ARG A 293 -26.04 -9.15 11.00
CA ARG A 293 -25.34 -9.28 12.29
C ARG A 293 -25.21 -10.74 12.70
N GLU A 294 -26.27 -11.52 12.55
CA GLU A 294 -26.28 -12.94 12.90
C GLU A 294 -25.40 -13.76 11.95
N LEU A 295 -25.40 -13.45 10.65
CA LEU A 295 -24.47 -14.04 9.68
C LEU A 295 -23.00 -13.77 10.04
N TYR A 296 -22.63 -12.50 10.30
CA TYR A 296 -21.27 -12.14 10.66
C TYR A 296 -20.84 -12.67 12.03
N ARG A 297 -21.77 -12.80 12.98
CA ARG A 297 -21.53 -13.46 14.28
C ARG A 297 -21.10 -14.92 14.06
N ARG A 298 -21.84 -15.68 13.25
CA ARG A 298 -21.48 -17.08 12.92
C ARG A 298 -20.14 -17.18 12.19
N ARG A 299 -19.89 -16.31 11.22
CA ARG A 299 -18.61 -16.29 10.47
C ARG A 299 -17.42 -15.94 11.38
N ARG A 300 -17.60 -14.99 12.30
CA ARG A 300 -16.62 -14.67 13.36
C ARG A 300 -16.34 -15.91 14.20
N ASP A 301 -17.37 -16.54 14.74
CA ASP A 301 -17.22 -17.70 15.63
C ASP A 301 -16.56 -18.88 14.91
N LEU A 302 -16.91 -19.14 13.64
CA LEU A 302 -16.22 -20.12 12.79
C LEU A 302 -14.72 -19.87 12.70
N VAL A 303 -14.30 -18.64 12.39
CA VAL A 303 -12.88 -18.30 12.26
C VAL A 303 -12.16 -18.35 13.60
N VAL A 304 -12.79 -17.84 14.66
CA VAL A 304 -12.23 -17.85 16.03
C VAL A 304 -12.05 -19.28 16.51
N ASP A 305 -13.08 -20.12 16.44
CA ASP A 305 -13.03 -21.51 16.89
C ASP A 305 -12.00 -22.32 16.10
N ALA A 306 -11.89 -22.09 14.79
CA ALA A 306 -10.94 -22.78 13.95
C ALA A 306 -9.48 -22.42 14.28
N LEU A 307 -9.20 -21.18 14.69
CA LEU A 307 -7.83 -20.67 14.86
C LEU A 307 -7.41 -20.53 16.33
N GLN A 308 -8.32 -20.57 17.31
CA GLN A 308 -8.02 -20.33 18.74
C GLN A 308 -6.98 -21.29 19.32
N GLN A 309 -6.89 -22.51 18.80
CA GLN A 309 -5.95 -23.55 19.26
C GLN A 309 -4.74 -23.70 18.32
N CYS A 310 -4.50 -22.73 17.45
CA CYS A 310 -3.49 -22.81 16.41
C CYS A 310 -2.16 -22.20 16.84
N ALA A 311 -1.39 -22.88 17.71
CA ALA A 311 -0.02 -22.44 18.01
C ALA A 311 0.85 -22.43 16.72
N PRO A 312 1.70 -21.41 16.50
CA PRO A 312 2.10 -20.35 17.43
C PRO A 312 1.26 -19.05 17.35
N LEU A 313 0.09 -19.08 16.73
CA LEU A 313 -0.79 -17.93 16.54
C LEU A 313 -1.72 -17.74 17.75
N LYS A 314 -2.12 -16.49 18.01
CA LYS A 314 -3.19 -16.18 18.96
C LYS A 314 -4.26 -15.33 18.30
N VAL A 315 -5.49 -15.84 18.29
CA VAL A 315 -6.65 -15.13 17.75
C VAL A 315 -7.21 -14.18 18.79
N LEU A 316 -7.54 -12.96 18.39
CA LEU A 316 -8.28 -12.01 19.23
C LEU A 316 -9.73 -11.96 18.78
N LYS A 317 -10.64 -12.47 19.61
CA LYS A 317 -12.08 -12.47 19.30
C LYS A 317 -12.61 -11.03 19.27
N PRO A 318 -13.14 -10.55 18.14
CA PRO A 318 -13.70 -9.20 18.05
C PRO A 318 -15.11 -9.14 18.68
N GLU A 319 -15.44 -7.99 19.25
CA GLU A 319 -16.75 -7.69 19.82
C GLU A 319 -17.76 -7.28 18.72
N ALA A 320 -17.24 -6.81 17.59
CA ALA A 320 -18.04 -6.31 16.48
C ALA A 320 -17.31 -6.34 15.12
N GLY A 321 -18.03 -5.98 14.06
CA GLY A 321 -17.47 -5.68 12.75
C GLY A 321 -17.24 -6.92 11.88
N MET A 322 -16.26 -6.86 10.98
CA MET A 322 -16.03 -7.89 9.95
C MET A 322 -14.59 -8.40 9.91
N PHE A 323 -13.81 -8.10 10.95
CA PHE A 323 -12.38 -8.38 10.99
C PHE A 323 -11.96 -9.05 12.28
N VAL A 324 -10.96 -9.92 12.18
CA VAL A 324 -10.27 -10.53 13.31
C VAL A 324 -8.79 -10.22 13.21
N LEU A 325 -8.17 -9.93 14.36
CA LEU A 325 -6.72 -9.81 14.46
C LEU A 325 -6.11 -11.13 14.90
N LEU A 326 -5.08 -11.57 14.17
CA LEU A 326 -4.22 -12.68 14.55
C LEU A 326 -2.87 -12.13 15.02
N ASP A 327 -2.51 -12.44 16.26
CA ASP A 327 -1.18 -12.22 16.78
C ASP A 327 -0.24 -13.28 16.18
N VAL A 328 0.73 -12.82 15.40
CA VAL A 328 1.71 -13.68 14.73
C VAL A 328 3.10 -13.54 15.36
N ARG A 329 3.25 -12.79 16.45
CA ARG A 329 4.56 -12.58 17.11
C ARG A 329 5.20 -13.89 17.57
N GLY A 330 4.37 -14.87 17.96
CA GLY A 330 4.84 -16.22 18.33
C GLY A 330 5.42 -17.02 17.17
N SER A 331 5.19 -16.63 15.92
CA SER A 331 5.62 -17.37 14.73
C SER A 331 7.11 -17.24 14.39
N GLY A 332 7.82 -16.28 15.01
CA GLY A 332 9.19 -15.93 14.67
C GLY A 332 9.33 -15.12 13.37
N LEU A 333 8.22 -14.73 12.74
CA LEU A 333 8.18 -13.88 11.55
C LEU A 333 7.65 -12.47 11.89
N SER A 334 8.03 -11.46 11.09
CA SER A 334 7.32 -10.18 11.09
C SER A 334 5.89 -10.36 10.54
N SER A 335 4.95 -9.46 10.86
CA SER A 335 3.58 -9.55 10.35
C SER A 335 3.50 -9.46 8.82
N LEU A 336 4.37 -8.65 8.22
CA LEU A 336 4.49 -8.54 6.76
C LEU A 336 5.05 -9.84 6.14
N ASP A 337 6.12 -10.40 6.71
CA ASP A 337 6.70 -11.66 6.22
C ASP A 337 5.73 -12.82 6.39
N PHE A 338 5.02 -12.87 7.52
CA PHE A 338 3.98 -13.85 7.77
C PHE A 338 2.89 -13.77 6.69
N ALA A 339 2.38 -12.57 6.40
CA ALA A 339 1.31 -12.37 5.42
C ALA A 339 1.76 -12.77 3.99
N TRP A 340 2.95 -12.38 3.56
CA TRP A 340 3.49 -12.77 2.26
C TRP A 340 3.77 -14.27 2.16
N ARG A 341 4.33 -14.88 3.21
CA ARG A 341 4.67 -16.29 3.22
C ARG A 341 3.42 -17.16 3.27
N LEU A 342 2.42 -16.79 4.07
CA LEU A 342 1.10 -17.43 4.07
C LEU A 342 0.48 -17.39 2.66
N PHE A 343 0.48 -16.22 2.02
CA PHE A 343 -0.06 -16.07 0.66
C PHE A 343 0.67 -16.95 -0.35
N ARG A 344 2.01 -16.91 -0.38
CA ARG A 344 2.81 -17.68 -1.35
C ARG A 344 2.73 -19.19 -1.15
N GLU A 345 2.65 -19.66 0.10
CA GLU A 345 2.66 -21.09 0.41
C GLU A 345 1.27 -21.72 0.40
N THR A 346 0.20 -20.94 0.58
CA THR A 346 -1.15 -21.48 0.75
C THR A 346 -2.22 -20.84 -0.13
N GLY A 347 -1.93 -19.73 -0.81
CA GLY A 347 -2.91 -18.94 -1.53
C GLY A 347 -3.84 -18.12 -0.63
N VAL A 348 -3.62 -18.03 0.69
CA VAL A 348 -4.44 -17.21 1.59
C VAL A 348 -3.82 -15.83 1.79
N SER A 349 -4.53 -14.79 1.36
CA SER A 349 -4.09 -13.40 1.49
C SER A 349 -4.73 -12.72 2.70
N VAL A 350 -3.90 -12.15 3.56
CA VAL A 350 -4.27 -11.37 4.75
C VAL A 350 -3.58 -10.01 4.70
N LEU A 351 -3.97 -9.08 5.57
CA LEU A 351 -3.40 -7.74 5.61
C LEU A 351 -2.44 -7.58 6.79
N ASP A 352 -1.26 -6.99 6.58
CA ASP A 352 -0.39 -6.58 7.69
C ASP A 352 -1.07 -5.49 8.53
N ALA A 353 -1.28 -5.76 9.81
CA ALA A 353 -1.99 -4.83 10.68
C ALA A 353 -1.12 -3.63 11.10
N ALA A 354 0.20 -3.65 10.85
CA ALA A 354 1.07 -2.51 11.11
C ALA A 354 0.68 -1.26 10.29
N ALA A 355 -0.05 -1.43 9.17
CA ALA A 355 -0.58 -0.30 8.39
C ALA A 355 -1.70 0.48 9.08
N PHE A 356 -2.31 -0.05 10.14
CA PHE A 356 -3.27 0.68 10.98
C PHE A 356 -2.57 1.48 12.09
N GLY A 357 -1.29 1.18 12.32
CA GLY A 357 -0.40 1.94 13.18
C GLY A 357 0.41 1.06 14.14
N PRO A 358 1.34 1.68 14.90
CA PRO A 358 2.35 0.97 15.69
C PRO A 358 1.79 -0.05 16.68
N SER A 359 0.65 0.22 17.31
CA SER A 359 0.05 -0.67 18.32
C SER A 359 -0.39 -2.01 17.73
N ALA A 360 -0.64 -2.08 16.42
CA ALA A 360 -0.99 -3.31 15.71
C ALA A 360 0.21 -4.02 15.04
N ALA A 361 1.44 -3.58 15.30
CA ALA A 361 2.63 -4.25 14.80
C ALA A 361 2.74 -5.70 15.32
N GLY A 362 3.07 -6.64 14.43
CA GLY A 362 3.10 -8.07 14.78
C GLY A 362 1.74 -8.77 14.71
N PHE A 363 0.70 -8.09 14.23
CA PHE A 363 -0.61 -8.67 13.95
C PHE A 363 -0.89 -8.70 12.45
N VAL A 364 -1.70 -9.66 12.01
CA VAL A 364 -2.34 -9.62 10.69
C VAL A 364 -3.85 -9.51 10.85
N ARG A 365 -4.49 -8.75 9.97
CA ARG A 365 -5.94 -8.60 9.91
C ARG A 365 -6.54 -9.53 8.88
N LEU A 366 -7.53 -10.30 9.30
CA LEU A 366 -8.35 -11.19 8.48
C LEU A 366 -9.77 -10.66 8.39
N SER A 367 -10.32 -10.59 7.18
CA SER A 367 -11.75 -10.39 6.94
C SER A 367 -12.49 -11.72 7.02
N TYR A 368 -13.62 -11.77 7.69
CA TYR A 368 -14.56 -12.90 7.65
C TYR A 368 -15.80 -12.57 6.81
N SER A 369 -15.60 -11.86 5.70
CA SER A 369 -16.66 -11.45 4.77
C SER A 369 -16.98 -12.43 3.65
N LEU A 370 -16.24 -13.53 3.53
CA LEU A 370 -16.52 -14.61 2.57
C LEU A 370 -17.46 -15.67 3.14
N GLY A 371 -17.96 -16.56 2.27
CA GLY A 371 -18.83 -17.66 2.65
C GLY A 371 -18.17 -18.65 3.60
N GLU A 372 -18.96 -19.30 4.45
CA GLU A 372 -18.49 -20.18 5.53
C GLU A 372 -17.57 -21.31 5.02
N ALA A 373 -17.83 -21.85 3.82
CA ALA A 373 -16.98 -22.86 3.20
C ALA A 373 -15.58 -22.33 2.84
N GLN A 374 -15.50 -21.14 2.25
CA GLN A 374 -14.21 -20.51 1.92
C GLN A 374 -13.46 -20.09 3.18
N LEU A 375 -14.16 -19.61 4.21
CA LEU A 375 -13.56 -19.30 5.51
C LEU A 375 -13.00 -20.54 6.19
N ALA A 376 -13.73 -21.66 6.15
CA ALA A 376 -13.26 -22.93 6.70
C ALA A 376 -12.01 -23.44 5.97
N ASP A 377 -11.98 -23.35 4.64
CA ASP A 377 -10.80 -23.71 3.84
C ASP A 377 -9.60 -22.80 4.16
N ALA A 378 -9.81 -21.48 4.19
CA ALA A 378 -8.77 -20.54 4.59
C ALA A 378 -8.21 -20.84 5.99
N CYS A 379 -9.08 -21.11 6.97
CA CYS A 379 -8.64 -21.47 8.31
C CYS A 379 -7.85 -22.79 8.31
N ALA A 380 -8.26 -23.79 7.53
CA ALA A 380 -7.51 -25.05 7.40
C ALA A 380 -6.11 -24.84 6.81
N ARG A 381 -6.00 -23.99 5.77
CA ARG A 381 -4.74 -23.58 5.15
C ARG A 381 -3.83 -22.82 6.13
N ILE A 382 -4.38 -21.86 6.86
CA ILE A 382 -3.66 -21.10 7.91
C ILE A 382 -3.14 -22.04 9.00
N ARG A 383 -3.95 -22.99 9.49
CA ARG A 383 -3.52 -23.96 10.51
C ARG A 383 -2.39 -24.85 10.02
N ARG A 384 -2.48 -25.33 8.77
CA ARG A 384 -1.42 -26.14 8.16
C ARG A 384 -0.13 -25.33 8.04
N PHE A 385 -0.22 -24.07 7.61
CA PHE A 385 0.95 -23.19 7.54
C PHE A 385 1.56 -22.98 8.93
N ALA A 386 0.75 -22.63 9.93
CA ALA A 386 1.20 -22.40 11.29
C ALA A 386 1.90 -23.62 11.91
N SER A 387 1.44 -24.85 11.63
CA SER A 387 2.09 -26.05 12.15
C SER A 387 3.50 -26.28 11.58
N THR A 388 3.79 -25.74 10.38
CA THR A 388 5.16 -25.74 9.82
C THR A 388 6.09 -24.76 10.53
N LEU A 389 5.54 -23.79 11.26
CA LEU A 389 6.31 -22.80 12.03
C LEU A 389 6.65 -23.33 13.44
N GLY A 390 5.88 -24.30 13.95
CA GLY A 390 5.98 -24.82 15.32
C GLY A 390 6.87 -26.06 15.52
N THR A 391 7.45 -26.67 14.47
CA THR A 391 8.35 -27.85 14.56
C THR A 391 9.83 -27.48 14.73
N GLY A 392 10.11 -26.36 15.40
CA GLY A 392 11.44 -26.04 15.90
C GLY A 392 11.62 -26.56 17.32
N SER A 393 12.39 -27.64 17.49
CA SER A 393 13.10 -27.86 18.76
C SER A 393 13.83 -26.59 19.14
N ILE A 394 13.79 -26.26 20.43
CA ILE A 394 14.58 -25.21 21.07
C ILE A 394 16.02 -25.24 20.52
N ILE A 395 16.43 -24.20 19.80
CA ILE A 395 17.81 -23.74 19.84
C ILE A 395 17.76 -22.47 20.69
N GLU A 396 18.23 -22.61 21.94
CA GLU A 396 18.37 -21.50 22.88
C GLU A 396 19.25 -20.41 22.25
N VAL A 397 18.72 -19.19 22.12
CA VAL A 397 19.56 -18.01 22.02
C VAL A 397 19.80 -17.51 23.43
N ARG A 398 20.79 -18.10 24.10
CA ARG A 398 21.49 -17.45 25.21
C ARG A 398 22.84 -16.97 24.73
N SER A 399 23.13 -15.71 25.04
CA SER A 399 24.42 -15.08 24.82
C SER A 399 25.53 -15.92 25.46
N ALA A 400 26.56 -16.25 24.69
CA ALA A 400 27.84 -16.65 25.25
C ALA A 400 28.96 -16.22 24.31
N ALA A 401 29.97 -15.62 24.92
CA ALA A 401 31.20 -15.18 24.31
C ALA A 401 31.96 -16.34 23.66
N SER A 402 32.60 -16.01 22.52
CA SER A 402 33.84 -16.57 21.98
C SER A 402 34.13 -18.07 22.20
N VAL A 403 33.83 -18.90 21.20
CA VAL A 403 34.75 -19.95 20.70
C VAL A 403 34.54 -20.11 19.19
N ASP A 404 35.64 -20.04 18.45
CA ASP A 404 35.75 -20.17 16.99
C ASP A 404 35.19 -21.50 16.44
N ILE A 405 34.15 -21.40 15.60
CA ILE A 405 33.88 -22.37 14.54
C ILE A 405 33.55 -21.57 13.27
N GLN A 406 34.51 -21.53 12.33
CA GLN A 406 34.34 -21.01 10.98
C GLN A 406 33.26 -21.82 10.24
N SER A 407 32.03 -21.33 10.21
CA SER A 407 30.96 -21.85 9.34
C SER A 407 30.97 -21.12 8.00
N ALA A 408 31.29 -21.83 6.92
CA ALA A 408 31.22 -21.32 5.56
C ALA A 408 29.80 -20.82 5.24
N LYS A 409 29.67 -19.52 4.96
CA LYS A 409 28.49 -18.94 4.29
C LYS A 409 28.30 -19.69 2.97
N VAL A 410 27.12 -20.24 2.72
CA VAL A 410 26.72 -20.58 1.34
C VAL A 410 26.50 -19.25 0.63
N GLU A 411 27.58 -18.70 0.06
CA GLU A 411 27.51 -17.47 -0.71
C GLU A 411 26.71 -17.71 -1.99
N ARG A 412 25.63 -16.94 -2.18
CA ARG A 412 24.93 -16.89 -3.48
C ARG A 412 25.92 -16.47 -4.57
N PRO A 413 25.82 -17.05 -5.77
CA PRO A 413 26.75 -16.76 -6.85
C PRO A 413 26.73 -15.28 -7.21
N LYS A 414 27.90 -14.76 -7.56
CA LYS A 414 28.08 -13.38 -7.98
C LYS A 414 27.72 -13.27 -9.46
N MET A 415 26.70 -12.48 -9.77
CA MET A 415 26.19 -12.31 -11.12
C MET A 415 26.86 -11.15 -11.84
N VAL A 416 27.26 -10.11 -11.11
CA VAL A 416 28.11 -9.03 -11.61
C VAL A 416 29.20 -8.75 -10.59
N GLU A 417 30.44 -8.72 -11.04
CA GLU A 417 31.58 -8.23 -10.27
C GLU A 417 32.25 -7.13 -11.07
N VAL A 418 32.34 -5.97 -10.44
CA VAL A 418 33.09 -4.83 -10.92
C VAL A 418 34.26 -4.66 -9.97
N ASP A 419 35.48 -4.70 -10.48
CA ASP A 419 36.67 -4.48 -9.68
C ASP A 419 37.47 -3.29 -10.20
N SER A 420 37.61 -2.28 -9.35
CA SER A 420 38.49 -1.13 -9.50
C SER A 420 38.35 -0.43 -10.86
N ILE A 421 37.11 -0.16 -11.28
CA ILE A 421 36.85 0.49 -12.57
C ILE A 421 37.27 1.96 -12.53
N HIS A 422 38.12 2.33 -13.48
CA HIS A 422 38.45 3.72 -13.80
C HIS A 422 37.92 4.09 -15.17
N LYS A 423 37.35 5.30 -15.29
CA LYS A 423 36.85 5.83 -16.56
C LYS A 423 37.10 7.32 -16.65
N ARG A 424 37.73 7.75 -17.75
CA ARG A 424 37.95 9.15 -18.11
C ARG A 424 37.40 9.48 -19.49
N PHE A 425 37.01 10.74 -19.66
CA PHE A 425 36.68 11.35 -20.94
C PHE A 425 37.64 12.51 -21.16
N GLY A 426 38.59 12.34 -22.08
CA GLY A 426 39.73 13.25 -22.20
C GLY A 426 40.50 13.33 -20.89
N GLN A 427 40.62 14.53 -20.32
CA GLN A 427 41.31 14.78 -19.05
C GLN A 427 40.43 14.60 -17.80
N PHE A 428 39.11 14.41 -17.96
CA PHE A 428 38.18 14.33 -16.84
C PHE A 428 37.95 12.88 -16.40
N GLU A 429 38.44 12.52 -15.21
CA GLU A 429 38.23 11.20 -14.62
C GLU A 429 36.90 11.14 -13.85
N VAL A 430 35.95 10.35 -14.37
CA VAL A 430 34.58 10.20 -13.85
C VAL A 430 34.49 9.08 -12.82
N LEU A 431 35.14 7.94 -13.06
CA LEU A 431 35.21 6.81 -12.12
C LEU A 431 36.66 6.63 -11.70
N LYS A 432 36.88 6.49 -10.39
CA LYS A 432 38.20 6.55 -9.73
C LYS A 432 38.45 5.31 -8.88
N GLY A 433 38.31 4.12 -9.48
CA GLY A 433 38.51 2.83 -8.82
C GLY A 433 37.25 2.35 -8.09
N VAL A 434 36.15 2.24 -8.82
CA VAL A 434 34.87 1.78 -8.24
C VAL A 434 34.76 0.26 -8.35
N SER A 435 34.49 -0.39 -7.22
CA SER A 435 34.19 -1.83 -7.14
C SER A 435 32.77 -2.06 -6.66
N LEU A 436 32.07 -3.04 -7.23
CA LEU A 436 30.68 -3.34 -6.88
C LEU A 436 30.40 -4.83 -7.14
N THR A 437 29.62 -5.48 -6.28
CA THR A 437 29.19 -6.86 -6.51
C THR A 437 27.67 -6.97 -6.43
N ALA A 438 27.05 -7.55 -7.47
CA ALA A 438 25.65 -7.96 -7.45
C ALA A 438 25.58 -9.49 -7.41
N ARG A 439 24.86 -10.03 -6.42
CA ARG A 439 24.66 -11.47 -6.23
C ARG A 439 23.29 -11.90 -6.76
N GLU A 440 23.15 -13.18 -7.04
CA GLU A 440 21.90 -13.73 -7.58
C GLU A 440 20.68 -13.41 -6.71
N GLY A 441 19.66 -12.85 -7.36
CA GLY A 441 18.43 -12.36 -6.75
C GLY A 441 18.60 -11.15 -5.82
N GLY A 442 19.77 -10.53 -5.83
CA GLY A 442 20.04 -9.29 -5.10
C GLY A 442 19.67 -8.05 -5.92
N VAL A 443 19.21 -7.02 -5.22
CA VAL A 443 18.95 -5.69 -5.78
C VAL A 443 19.98 -4.73 -5.20
N VAL A 444 20.83 -4.18 -6.06
CA VAL A 444 21.87 -3.22 -5.70
C VAL A 444 21.46 -1.83 -6.16
N SER A 445 21.15 -0.93 -5.22
CA SER A 445 20.86 0.47 -5.56
C SER A 445 22.11 1.35 -5.52
N LEU A 446 22.34 2.08 -6.60
CA LEU A 446 23.36 3.11 -6.72
C LEU A 446 22.71 4.48 -6.56
N ILE A 447 23.02 5.16 -5.46
CA ILE A 447 22.52 6.50 -5.15
C ILE A 447 23.65 7.52 -5.13
N GLY A 448 23.32 8.80 -5.29
CA GLY A 448 24.30 9.88 -5.22
C GLY A 448 23.96 11.08 -6.11
N ALA A 449 24.66 12.19 -5.89
CA ALA A 449 24.42 13.44 -6.63
C ALA A 449 24.56 13.27 -8.15
N SER A 450 23.92 14.16 -8.91
CA SER A 450 24.12 14.21 -10.36
C SER A 450 25.61 14.42 -10.68
N GLY A 451 26.09 13.75 -11.74
CA GLY A 451 27.50 13.80 -12.15
C GLY A 451 28.47 12.94 -11.31
N SER A 452 28.00 12.14 -10.34
CA SER A 452 28.89 11.31 -9.53
C SER A 452 29.45 10.06 -10.23
N GLY A 453 28.93 9.70 -11.41
CA GLY A 453 29.39 8.57 -12.23
C GLY A 453 28.46 7.36 -12.30
N LYS A 454 27.24 7.42 -11.72
CA LYS A 454 26.31 6.27 -11.62
C LYS A 454 25.97 5.63 -12.98
N SER A 455 25.50 6.44 -13.93
CA SER A 455 25.18 5.98 -15.29
C SER A 455 26.42 5.51 -16.05
N THR A 456 27.57 6.15 -15.83
CA THR A 456 28.86 5.74 -16.42
C THR A 456 29.25 4.34 -15.92
N LEU A 457 29.08 4.06 -14.63
CA LEU A 457 29.35 2.74 -14.05
C LEU A 457 28.45 1.67 -14.67
N LEU A 458 27.14 1.92 -14.77
CA LEU A 458 26.19 1.00 -15.43
C LEU A 458 26.57 0.73 -16.89
N ARG A 459 26.95 1.78 -17.63
CA ARG A 459 27.39 1.67 -19.02
C ARG A 459 28.71 0.90 -19.15
N CYS A 460 29.59 0.97 -18.17
CA CYS A 460 30.79 0.13 -18.12
C CYS A 460 30.47 -1.35 -17.89
N ILE A 461 29.46 -1.68 -17.07
CA ILE A 461 29.03 -3.06 -16.86
C ILE A 461 28.56 -3.71 -18.18
N ASN A 462 27.80 -2.98 -19.00
CA ASN A 462 27.33 -3.46 -20.31
C ASN A 462 28.27 -3.08 -21.49
N MET A 463 29.47 -2.57 -21.20
CA MET A 463 30.47 -2.09 -22.18
C MET A 463 29.94 -1.09 -23.23
N LEU A 464 28.88 -0.36 -22.91
CA LEU A 464 28.49 0.83 -23.69
C LEU A 464 29.51 1.94 -23.52
N GLU A 465 30.22 1.94 -22.38
CA GLU A 465 31.44 2.68 -22.14
C GLU A 465 32.57 1.71 -21.82
N ILE A 466 33.67 1.75 -22.58
CA ILE A 466 34.82 0.90 -22.28
C ILE A 466 35.61 1.55 -21.13
N PRO A 467 35.82 0.86 -20.00
CA PRO A 467 36.59 1.38 -18.89
C PRO A 467 38.07 1.48 -19.27
N ASN A 468 38.78 2.45 -18.68
CA ASN A 468 40.21 2.63 -18.92
C ASN A 468 41.07 1.64 -18.11
N GLN A 469 40.61 1.25 -16.93
CA GLN A 469 41.24 0.26 -16.05
C GLN A 469 40.16 -0.46 -15.24
N GLY A 470 40.54 -1.58 -14.62
CA GLY A 470 39.65 -2.44 -13.84
C GLY A 470 39.04 -3.57 -14.67
N THR A 471 38.24 -4.40 -14.02
CA THR A 471 37.63 -5.58 -14.65
C THR A 471 36.12 -5.63 -14.42
N VAL A 472 35.40 -6.22 -15.38
CA VAL A 472 33.96 -6.49 -15.29
C VAL A 472 33.76 -7.96 -15.60
N THR A 473 33.14 -8.66 -14.65
CA THR A 473 32.75 -10.06 -14.77
C THR A 473 31.24 -10.16 -14.67
N VAL A 474 30.61 -10.88 -15.60
CA VAL A 474 29.17 -11.10 -15.63
C VAL A 474 28.92 -12.60 -15.72
N ASP A 475 28.14 -13.15 -14.78
CA ASP A 475 27.77 -14.57 -14.76
C ASP A 475 29.00 -15.50 -14.86
N GLY A 476 30.05 -15.15 -14.09
CA GLY A 476 31.33 -15.87 -14.05
C GLY A 476 32.27 -15.62 -15.24
N GLU A 477 31.88 -14.80 -16.22
CA GLU A 477 32.67 -14.52 -17.41
C GLU A 477 33.25 -13.10 -17.41
N SER A 478 34.59 -12.98 -17.31
CA SER A 478 35.29 -11.69 -17.39
C SER A 478 35.37 -11.18 -18.82
N ILE A 479 34.98 -9.92 -19.03
CA ILE A 479 35.07 -9.25 -20.33
C ILE A 479 36.54 -8.96 -20.63
N ARG A 480 37.04 -9.48 -21.76
CA ARG A 480 38.44 -9.28 -22.15
C ARG A 480 38.62 -7.94 -22.83
N LEU A 481 39.46 -7.09 -22.23
CA LEU A 481 39.89 -5.81 -22.79
C LEU A 481 41.33 -5.92 -23.30
N THR A 482 41.63 -5.17 -24.35
CA THR A 482 42.97 -4.99 -24.91
C THR A 482 43.18 -3.52 -25.25
N THR A 483 44.37 -3.14 -25.67
CA THR A 483 44.69 -1.78 -26.09
C THR A 483 44.77 -1.69 -27.60
N SER A 484 44.16 -0.64 -28.15
CA SER A 484 44.29 -0.27 -29.56
C SER A 484 45.72 0.15 -29.91
N ARG A 485 46.01 0.29 -31.20
CA ARG A 485 47.29 0.82 -31.70
C ARG A 485 47.60 2.24 -31.22
N ILE A 486 46.60 3.00 -30.79
CA ILE A 486 46.72 4.38 -30.29
C ILE A 486 46.65 4.45 -28.76
N GLY A 487 46.72 3.31 -28.06
CA GLY A 487 46.76 3.24 -26.59
C GLY A 487 45.41 3.32 -25.89
N GLU A 488 44.31 3.48 -26.62
CA GLU A 488 42.94 3.48 -26.07
C GLU A 488 42.44 2.05 -25.79
N PRO A 489 41.66 1.83 -24.71
CA PRO A 489 41.09 0.53 -24.38
C PRO A 489 40.04 0.11 -25.41
N MET A 490 40.03 -1.16 -25.76
CA MET A 490 39.07 -1.78 -26.68
C MET A 490 38.70 -3.19 -26.22
N VAL A 491 37.55 -3.67 -26.68
CA VAL A 491 37.10 -5.04 -26.40
C VAL A 491 37.88 -6.01 -27.28
N ALA A 492 38.49 -7.03 -26.66
CA ALA A 492 39.34 -7.99 -27.37
C ALA A 492 38.54 -9.01 -28.19
N ASP A 493 37.31 -9.33 -27.77
CA ASP A 493 36.45 -10.31 -28.42
C ASP A 493 35.00 -9.82 -28.50
N GLN A 494 34.60 -9.43 -29.71
CA GLN A 494 33.26 -8.93 -29.97
C GLN A 494 32.18 -10.03 -29.83
N LYS A 495 32.51 -11.30 -30.11
CA LYS A 495 31.55 -12.41 -29.95
C LYS A 495 31.30 -12.69 -28.48
N GLN A 496 32.36 -12.64 -27.67
CA GLN A 496 32.27 -12.71 -26.21
C GLN A 496 31.34 -11.63 -25.68
N LEU A 497 31.57 -10.38 -26.10
CA LEU A 497 30.76 -9.26 -25.65
C LEU A 497 29.28 -9.43 -26.04
N THR A 498 28.97 -9.80 -27.29
CA THR A 498 27.58 -10.02 -27.71
C THR A 498 26.87 -11.07 -26.85
N ARG A 499 27.55 -12.18 -26.50
CA ARG A 499 27.01 -13.21 -25.61
C ARG A 499 26.79 -12.72 -24.18
N ILE A 500 27.70 -11.90 -23.64
CA ILE A 500 27.53 -11.32 -22.31
C ILE A 500 26.37 -10.32 -22.31
N ARG A 501 26.27 -9.49 -23.35
CA ARG A 501 25.17 -8.52 -23.51
C ARG A 501 23.80 -9.19 -23.60
N SER A 502 23.69 -10.37 -24.23
CA SER A 502 22.42 -11.09 -24.27
C SER A 502 21.97 -11.61 -22.90
N ARG A 503 22.85 -11.61 -21.88
CA ARG A 503 22.51 -11.94 -20.49
C ARG A 503 22.22 -10.70 -19.62
N LEU A 504 22.39 -9.49 -20.17
CA LEU A 504 22.16 -8.22 -19.50
C LEU A 504 20.96 -7.49 -20.12
N GLY A 505 19.93 -7.21 -19.33
CA GLY A 505 18.83 -6.34 -19.73
C GLY A 505 19.14 -4.92 -19.29
N MET A 506 19.11 -3.94 -20.20
CA MET A 506 19.34 -2.54 -19.85
C MET A 506 18.11 -1.68 -20.12
N VAL A 507 17.69 -0.95 -19.09
CA VAL A 507 16.61 0.03 -19.14
C VAL A 507 17.25 1.39 -18.91
N PHE A 508 17.13 2.26 -19.91
CA PHE A 508 17.79 3.55 -19.95
C PHE A 508 16.90 4.66 -19.39
N GLN A 509 17.52 5.80 -19.06
CA GLN A 509 16.82 7.02 -18.68
C GLN A 509 15.95 7.58 -19.82
N SER A 510 16.46 7.53 -21.05
CA SER A 510 15.67 7.77 -22.27
C SER A 510 15.15 6.45 -22.80
N PHE A 511 13.87 6.35 -23.14
CA PHE A 511 13.18 5.09 -23.51
C PHE A 511 13.95 4.25 -24.55
N ASN A 512 14.66 4.91 -25.47
CA ASN A 512 15.49 4.31 -26.51
C ASN A 512 14.74 3.27 -27.35
N LEU A 513 13.41 3.41 -27.49
CA LEU A 513 12.61 2.58 -28.38
C LEU A 513 12.91 2.94 -29.84
N TRP A 514 12.84 1.97 -30.76
CA TRP A 514 12.94 2.25 -32.18
C TRP A 514 11.65 2.94 -32.65
N PRO A 515 11.69 4.22 -33.07
CA PRO A 515 10.49 4.99 -33.32
C PRO A 515 9.74 4.55 -34.59
N HIS A 516 10.43 3.86 -35.50
CA HIS A 516 9.91 3.33 -36.76
C HIS A 516 9.41 1.88 -36.65
N ARG A 517 9.35 1.33 -35.43
CA ARG A 517 8.87 -0.02 -35.13
C ARG A 517 7.68 0.05 -34.20
N THR A 518 6.73 -0.86 -34.32
CA THR A 518 5.62 -0.97 -33.36
C THR A 518 6.11 -1.43 -31.98
N VAL A 519 5.24 -1.38 -30.97
CA VAL A 519 5.53 -1.92 -29.64
C VAL A 519 5.94 -3.39 -29.71
N LEU A 520 5.17 -4.23 -30.39
CA LEU A 520 5.49 -5.65 -30.56
C LEU A 520 6.84 -5.84 -31.26
N GLU A 521 7.09 -5.10 -32.33
CA GLU A 521 8.35 -5.16 -33.07
C GLU A 521 9.55 -4.76 -32.21
N ASN A 522 9.38 -3.77 -31.32
CA ASN A 522 10.42 -3.39 -30.36
C ASN A 522 10.81 -4.54 -29.43
N LEU A 523 9.86 -5.41 -29.04
CA LEU A 523 10.12 -6.54 -28.14
C LEU A 523 10.74 -7.74 -28.87
N ILE A 524 10.29 -8.03 -30.09
CA ILE A 524 10.71 -9.26 -30.80
C ILE A 524 12.01 -9.11 -31.60
N GLU A 525 12.47 -7.89 -31.89
CA GLU A 525 13.65 -7.67 -32.75
C GLU A 525 14.91 -8.32 -32.18
N ALA A 526 15.20 -8.12 -30.89
CA ALA A 526 16.40 -8.70 -30.26
C ALA A 526 16.34 -10.24 -30.13
N PRO A 527 15.23 -10.85 -29.66
CA PRO A 527 15.05 -12.31 -29.69
C PRO A 527 15.29 -12.93 -31.07
N ILE A 528 14.74 -12.34 -32.14
CA ILE A 528 14.87 -12.88 -33.51
C ILE A 528 16.30 -12.68 -34.06
N GLN A 529 16.86 -11.47 -33.93
CA GLN A 529 18.13 -11.15 -34.58
C GLN A 529 19.35 -11.64 -33.80
N VAL A 530 19.30 -11.58 -32.47
CA VAL A 530 20.44 -11.87 -31.59
C VAL A 530 20.37 -13.28 -31.02
N LEU A 531 19.20 -13.69 -30.50
CA LEU A 531 19.01 -15.03 -29.94
C LEU A 531 18.68 -16.09 -31.01
N ARG A 532 18.34 -15.66 -32.24
CA ARG A 532 17.97 -16.53 -33.38
C ARG A 532 16.74 -17.39 -33.10
N GLU A 533 15.86 -16.90 -32.24
CA GLU A 533 14.59 -17.56 -31.95
C GLU A 533 13.60 -17.44 -33.11
N SER A 534 12.63 -18.35 -33.17
CA SER A 534 11.59 -18.25 -34.18
C SER A 534 10.71 -17.03 -33.93
N ARG A 535 10.17 -16.45 -35.02
CA ARG A 535 9.25 -15.31 -34.92
C ARG A 535 8.03 -15.63 -34.07
N ALA A 536 7.55 -16.87 -34.12
CA ALA A 536 6.38 -17.32 -33.37
C ALA A 536 6.63 -17.28 -31.85
N GLU A 537 7.72 -17.92 -31.39
CA GLU A 537 8.11 -17.92 -29.97
C GLU A 537 8.40 -16.51 -29.46
N ALA A 538 9.07 -15.69 -30.27
CA ALA A 538 9.36 -14.30 -29.91
C ALA A 538 8.07 -13.48 -29.73
N ILE A 539 7.08 -13.66 -30.60
CA ILE A 539 5.77 -12.97 -30.50
C ILE A 539 5.02 -13.46 -29.26
N GLU A 540 4.93 -14.77 -29.04
CA GLU A 540 4.25 -15.33 -27.87
C GLU A 540 4.83 -14.78 -26.56
N ARG A 541 6.16 -14.79 -26.42
CA ARG A 541 6.84 -14.21 -25.25
C ARG A 541 6.58 -12.70 -25.14
N ALA A 542 6.64 -11.98 -26.26
CA ALA A 542 6.40 -10.54 -26.25
C ALA A 542 4.97 -10.19 -25.84
N GLU A 543 3.97 -10.97 -26.25
CA GLU A 543 2.57 -10.78 -25.87
C GLU A 543 2.37 -10.99 -24.37
N ALA A 544 2.91 -12.07 -23.80
CA ALA A 544 2.90 -12.31 -22.36
C ALA A 544 3.58 -11.17 -21.58
N LEU A 545 4.70 -10.65 -22.08
CA LEU A 545 5.38 -9.50 -21.47
C LEU A 545 4.56 -8.21 -21.57
N LEU A 546 3.87 -7.98 -22.68
CA LEU A 546 2.99 -6.82 -22.86
C LEU A 546 1.76 -6.89 -21.97
N GLU A 547 1.17 -8.06 -21.77
CA GLU A 547 0.11 -8.27 -20.79
C GLU A 547 0.60 -7.93 -19.38
N ARG A 548 1.77 -8.47 -19.01
CA ARG A 548 2.39 -8.24 -17.71
C ARG A 548 2.66 -6.76 -17.42
N VAL A 549 3.10 -5.98 -18.40
CA VAL A 549 3.32 -4.54 -18.23
C VAL A 549 2.06 -3.70 -18.51
N GLY A 550 0.91 -4.31 -18.79
CA GLY A 550 -0.38 -3.64 -19.00
C GLY A 550 -0.49 -2.87 -20.32
N LEU A 551 0.13 -3.36 -21.40
CA LEU A 551 0.21 -2.72 -22.72
C LEU A 551 -0.18 -3.64 -23.89
N ALA A 552 -0.79 -4.80 -23.63
CA ALA A 552 -1.22 -5.75 -24.68
C ALA A 552 -2.09 -5.10 -25.78
N ALA A 553 -3.03 -4.23 -25.39
CA ALA A 553 -3.90 -3.52 -26.34
C ALA A 553 -3.15 -2.55 -27.28
N LYS A 554 -1.92 -2.15 -26.91
CA LYS A 554 -1.08 -1.19 -27.65
C LYS A 554 0.00 -1.85 -28.49
N ARG A 555 -0.02 -3.18 -28.66
CA ARG A 555 1.02 -3.95 -29.37
C ARG A 555 1.33 -3.47 -30.79
N HIS A 556 0.35 -2.90 -31.48
CA HIS A 556 0.47 -2.40 -32.86
C HIS A 556 0.73 -0.89 -32.96
N GLU A 557 0.76 -0.17 -31.83
CA GLU A 557 1.05 1.26 -31.82
C GLU A 557 2.56 1.52 -31.99
N TYR A 558 2.91 2.71 -32.48
CA TYR A 558 4.30 3.19 -32.52
C TYR A 558 4.62 3.97 -31.23
N PRO A 559 5.90 4.01 -30.79
CA PRO A 559 6.31 4.73 -29.58
C PRO A 559 5.82 6.18 -29.48
N SER A 560 5.69 6.89 -30.60
CA SER A 560 5.20 8.27 -30.65
C SER A 560 3.76 8.47 -30.17
N PHE A 561 2.96 7.40 -30.11
CA PHE A 561 1.57 7.43 -29.64
C PHE A 561 1.42 7.03 -28.16
N LEU A 562 2.53 6.78 -27.48
CA LEU A 562 2.58 6.34 -26.09
C LEU A 562 2.98 7.49 -25.15
N SER A 563 2.39 7.53 -23.96
CA SER A 563 2.89 8.42 -22.89
C SER A 563 4.29 8.00 -22.44
N GLY A 564 5.04 8.88 -21.78
CA GLY A 564 6.39 8.57 -21.28
C GLY A 564 6.42 7.32 -20.39
N GLY A 565 5.46 7.19 -19.46
CA GLY A 565 5.34 6.01 -18.60
C GLY A 565 5.04 4.72 -19.37
N GLN A 566 4.22 4.80 -20.42
CA GLN A 566 3.97 3.67 -21.32
C GLN A 566 5.23 3.30 -22.11
N GLN A 567 5.96 4.27 -22.66
CA GLN A 567 7.21 4.02 -23.37
C GLN A 567 8.26 3.37 -22.47
N GLN A 568 8.36 3.80 -21.21
CA GLN A 568 9.27 3.17 -20.24
C GLN A 568 8.86 1.72 -19.93
N ARG A 569 7.56 1.44 -19.77
CA ARG A 569 7.06 0.08 -19.58
C ARG A 569 7.35 -0.82 -20.80
N VAL A 570 7.24 -0.30 -22.02
CA VAL A 570 7.69 -1.00 -23.25
C VAL A 570 9.20 -1.24 -23.20
N ALA A 571 10.00 -0.26 -22.77
CA ALA A 571 11.45 -0.40 -22.67
C ALA A 571 11.85 -1.50 -21.67
N ILE A 572 11.14 -1.62 -20.54
CA ILE A 572 11.31 -2.71 -19.58
C ILE A 572 10.93 -4.05 -20.21
N ALA A 573 9.76 -4.15 -20.85
CA ALA A 573 9.30 -5.38 -21.50
C ALA A 573 10.28 -5.84 -22.60
N ARG A 574 10.81 -4.91 -23.40
CA ARG A 574 11.87 -5.19 -24.38
C ARG A 574 13.14 -5.73 -23.73
N ALA A 575 13.58 -5.14 -22.62
CA ALA A 575 14.75 -5.62 -21.91
C ALA A 575 14.54 -7.04 -21.35
N LEU A 576 13.32 -7.38 -20.95
CA LEU A 576 12.94 -8.72 -20.47
C LEU A 576 12.79 -9.75 -21.60
N ALA A 577 12.52 -9.32 -22.83
CA ALA A 577 12.28 -10.22 -23.96
C ALA A 577 13.48 -11.12 -24.31
N VAL A 578 14.70 -10.74 -23.91
CA VAL A 578 15.92 -11.54 -24.07
C VAL A 578 16.26 -12.40 -22.84
N GLU A 579 15.34 -12.49 -21.88
CA GLU A 579 15.46 -13.29 -20.65
C GLU A 579 16.79 -13.07 -19.90
N PRO A 580 17.12 -11.81 -19.56
CA PRO A 580 18.41 -11.49 -18.99
C PRO A 580 18.57 -12.08 -17.58
N LYS A 581 19.81 -12.45 -17.25
CA LYS A 581 20.19 -12.88 -15.89
C LYS A 581 20.32 -11.69 -14.93
N VAL A 582 20.68 -10.52 -15.45
CA VAL A 582 20.83 -9.29 -14.67
C VAL A 582 20.15 -8.12 -15.37
N MET A 583 19.35 -7.36 -14.63
CA MET A 583 18.72 -6.13 -15.10
C MET A 583 19.48 -4.90 -14.60
N LEU A 584 19.78 -3.97 -15.50
CA LEU A 584 20.44 -2.70 -15.23
C LEU A 584 19.44 -1.57 -15.49
N PHE A 585 19.11 -0.81 -14.46
CA PHE A 585 18.18 0.33 -14.56
C PHE A 585 18.95 1.63 -14.34
N ASP A 586 19.01 2.46 -15.37
CA ASP A 586 19.68 3.77 -15.34
C ASP A 586 18.63 4.87 -15.25
N GLU A 587 18.30 5.30 -14.02
CA GLU A 587 17.35 6.39 -13.77
C GLU A 587 16.00 6.23 -14.52
N PRO A 588 15.31 5.09 -14.35
CA PRO A 588 14.18 4.71 -15.21
C PRO A 588 12.95 5.61 -15.06
N THR A 589 12.92 6.49 -14.07
CA THR A 589 11.80 7.41 -13.81
C THR A 589 12.13 8.87 -14.07
N SER A 590 13.41 9.23 -14.28
CA SER A 590 13.84 10.64 -14.33
C SER A 590 13.33 11.42 -15.54
N ALA A 591 12.88 10.75 -16.61
CA ALA A 591 12.33 11.37 -17.81
C ALA A 591 10.79 11.39 -17.84
N LEU A 592 10.14 11.10 -16.71
CA LEU A 592 8.69 10.94 -16.60
C LEU A 592 8.06 12.09 -15.81
N ASP A 593 6.81 12.40 -16.16
CA ASP A 593 5.95 13.22 -15.32
C ASP A 593 5.70 12.50 -13.98
N PRO A 594 5.64 13.21 -12.83
CA PRO A 594 5.49 12.60 -11.50
C PRO A 594 4.31 11.64 -11.37
N GLU A 595 3.20 11.91 -12.05
CA GLU A 595 2.01 11.06 -12.06
C GLU A 595 2.24 9.67 -12.68
N LEU A 596 3.23 9.55 -13.57
CA LEU A 596 3.55 8.32 -14.31
C LEU A 596 4.67 7.49 -13.64
N VAL A 597 5.41 8.09 -12.69
CA VAL A 597 6.51 7.45 -11.97
C VAL A 597 6.04 6.18 -11.25
N GLY A 598 4.88 6.26 -10.58
CA GLY A 598 4.31 5.13 -9.84
C GLY A 598 3.97 3.92 -10.71
N GLU A 599 3.59 4.11 -11.97
CA GLU A 599 3.33 2.98 -12.88
C GLU A 599 4.60 2.21 -13.23
N VAL A 600 5.70 2.92 -13.45
CA VAL A 600 6.99 2.33 -13.80
C VAL A 600 7.62 1.67 -12.57
N LEU A 601 7.60 2.32 -11.41
CA LEU A 601 8.12 1.76 -10.16
C LEU A 601 7.40 0.46 -9.77
N ARG A 602 6.09 0.34 -10.01
CA ARG A 602 5.35 -0.91 -9.78
C ARG A 602 5.89 -2.08 -10.61
N VAL A 603 6.21 -1.86 -11.89
CA VAL A 603 6.79 -2.90 -12.74
C VAL A 603 8.19 -3.29 -12.25
N ILE A 604 9.02 -2.32 -11.88
CA ILE A 604 10.36 -2.57 -11.35
C ILE A 604 10.29 -3.33 -10.01
N ARG A 605 9.33 -2.99 -9.14
CA ARG A 605 9.08 -3.70 -7.87
C ARG A 605 8.71 -5.16 -8.11
N SER A 606 7.78 -5.44 -9.03
CA SER A 606 7.41 -6.81 -9.40
C SER A 606 8.62 -7.62 -9.86
N LEU A 607 9.55 -7.02 -10.60
CA LEU A 607 10.78 -7.71 -11.02
C LEU A 607 11.73 -8.02 -9.85
N ALA A 608 11.84 -7.10 -8.89
CA ALA A 608 12.62 -7.33 -7.67
C ALA A 608 12.01 -8.46 -6.82
N GLU A 609 10.68 -8.47 -6.67
CA GLU A 609 9.95 -9.47 -5.89
C GLU A 609 10.01 -10.88 -6.49
N GLU A 610 10.17 -10.99 -7.82
CA GLU A 610 10.45 -12.25 -8.51
C GLU A 610 11.85 -12.80 -8.25
N GLY A 611 12.68 -12.08 -7.50
CA GLY A 611 14.07 -12.48 -7.24
C GLY A 611 14.98 -12.31 -8.46
N ARG A 612 14.68 -11.36 -9.36
CA ARG A 612 15.61 -10.99 -10.44
C ARG A 612 16.83 -10.28 -9.87
N THR A 613 18.01 -10.55 -10.43
CA THR A 613 19.21 -9.80 -10.08
C THR A 613 19.18 -8.43 -10.72
N MET A 614 19.33 -7.36 -9.94
CA MET A 614 19.13 -5.99 -10.41
C MET A 614 20.22 -5.04 -9.91
N ILE A 615 20.66 -4.12 -10.77
CA ILE A 615 21.42 -2.93 -10.38
C ILE A 615 20.61 -1.71 -10.79
N LEU A 616 20.23 -0.89 -9.81
CA LEU A 616 19.30 0.22 -9.97
C LEU A 616 19.94 1.56 -9.61
N VAL A 617 20.13 2.42 -10.59
CA VAL A 617 20.40 3.84 -10.37
C VAL A 617 19.07 4.57 -10.26
N THR A 618 18.85 5.28 -9.16
CA THR A 618 17.59 5.99 -8.94
C THR A 618 17.74 7.21 -8.05
N HIS A 619 16.83 8.17 -8.20
CA HIS A 619 16.62 9.28 -7.26
C HIS A 619 15.41 9.04 -6.34
N GLU A 620 14.67 7.95 -6.55
CA GLU A 620 13.53 7.53 -5.74
C GLU A 620 14.02 6.84 -4.46
N MET A 621 14.42 7.63 -3.44
CA MET A 621 15.08 7.10 -2.24
C MET A 621 14.20 6.15 -1.43
N ALA A 622 12.90 6.45 -1.32
CA ALA A 622 11.95 5.54 -0.65
C ALA A 622 11.91 4.19 -1.37
N PHE A 623 11.80 4.20 -2.70
CA PHE A 623 11.82 2.98 -3.50
C PHE A 623 13.13 2.22 -3.33
N ALA A 624 14.29 2.88 -3.46
CA ALA A 624 15.60 2.27 -3.27
C ALA A 624 15.75 1.64 -1.89
N ARG A 625 15.25 2.30 -0.83
CA ARG A 625 15.26 1.77 0.53
C ARG A 625 14.42 0.50 0.65
N ASP A 626 13.25 0.47 0.01
CA ASP A 626 12.28 -0.60 0.20
C ASP A 626 12.59 -1.87 -0.62
N VAL A 627 13.25 -1.74 -1.79
CA VAL A 627 13.50 -2.89 -2.69
C VAL A 627 14.93 -3.42 -2.67
N SER A 628 15.89 -2.65 -2.14
CA SER A 628 17.31 -3.02 -2.25
C SER A 628 17.75 -4.01 -1.20
N SER A 629 18.61 -4.95 -1.58
CA SER A 629 19.40 -5.75 -0.65
C SER A 629 20.72 -5.07 -0.25
N HIS A 630 21.26 -4.21 -1.13
CA HIS A 630 22.51 -3.48 -0.91
C HIS A 630 22.40 -2.10 -1.54
N VAL A 631 22.96 -1.09 -0.88
CA VAL A 631 22.94 0.30 -1.33
C VAL A 631 24.37 0.82 -1.35
N ALA A 632 24.77 1.44 -2.46
CA ALA A 632 26.06 2.09 -2.60
C ALA A 632 25.87 3.56 -2.96
N PHE A 633 26.42 4.43 -2.12
CA PHE A 633 26.45 5.88 -2.28
C PHE A 633 27.72 6.29 -3.04
N LEU A 634 27.53 6.71 -4.28
CA LEU A 634 28.59 7.14 -5.18
C LEU A 634 28.78 8.66 -5.10
N HIS A 635 29.98 9.10 -4.72
CA HIS A 635 30.37 10.49 -4.64
C HIS A 635 31.71 10.74 -5.34
N GLN A 636 31.74 11.75 -6.23
CA GLN A 636 32.96 12.16 -6.98
C GLN A 636 33.75 11.03 -7.65
N GLY A 637 33.04 10.01 -8.17
CA GLY A 637 33.65 8.88 -8.86
C GLY A 637 34.15 7.75 -7.95
N ARG A 638 33.77 7.74 -6.66
CA ARG A 638 34.11 6.69 -5.69
C ARG A 638 32.87 6.26 -4.92
N ILE A 639 32.84 5.00 -4.47
CA ILE A 639 31.86 4.58 -3.46
C ILE A 639 32.38 5.11 -2.13
N GLU A 640 31.67 6.11 -1.62
CA GLU A 640 32.00 6.76 -0.34
C GLU A 640 31.49 5.89 0.82
N GLU A 641 30.31 5.30 0.63
CA GLU A 641 29.66 4.48 1.63
C GLU A 641 28.78 3.43 0.96
N GLU A 642 28.77 2.22 1.48
CA GLU A 642 27.87 1.16 1.07
C GLU A 642 27.49 0.25 2.25
N GLY A 643 26.38 -0.47 2.10
CA GLY A 643 25.85 -1.40 3.10
C GLY A 643 24.41 -1.77 2.83
N SER A 644 23.76 -2.35 3.84
CA SER A 644 22.31 -2.57 3.82
C SER A 644 21.55 -1.23 3.70
N PRO A 645 20.31 -1.24 3.19
CA PRO A 645 19.48 -0.02 3.15
C PRO A 645 19.34 0.65 4.51
N GLN A 646 19.27 -0.13 5.58
CA GLN A 646 19.16 0.38 6.95
C GLN A 646 20.42 1.14 7.36
N GLU A 647 21.61 0.60 7.06
CA GLU A 647 22.88 1.26 7.35
C GLU A 647 23.02 2.57 6.56
N VAL A 648 22.71 2.55 5.26
CA VAL A 648 22.94 3.74 4.40
C VAL A 648 21.85 4.81 4.58
N PHE A 649 20.58 4.43 4.72
CA PHE A 649 19.48 5.41 4.81
C PHE A 649 19.14 5.86 6.23
N LEU A 650 19.33 5.02 7.25
CA LEU A 650 18.97 5.34 8.64
C LEU A 650 20.19 5.67 9.50
N ARG A 651 21.36 5.09 9.20
CA ARG A 651 22.59 5.26 9.99
C ARG A 651 23.81 5.61 9.14
N PRO A 652 23.72 6.61 8.22
CA PRO A 652 24.83 6.95 7.35
C PRO A 652 26.06 7.39 8.16
N ARG A 653 27.18 6.72 7.90
CA ARG A 653 28.47 6.89 8.57
C ARG A 653 29.18 8.14 8.06
N SER A 654 29.20 8.34 6.74
CA SER A 654 29.83 9.51 6.12
C SER A 654 28.93 10.74 6.22
N GLU A 655 29.53 11.90 6.49
CA GLU A 655 28.81 13.17 6.56
C GLU A 655 28.11 13.48 5.22
N ARG A 656 28.77 13.17 4.11
CA ARG A 656 28.22 13.44 2.78
C ARG A 656 27.03 12.56 2.44
N CYS A 657 27.06 11.27 2.79
CA CYS A 657 25.90 10.40 2.63
C CYS A 657 24.73 10.87 3.50
N ARG A 658 25.00 11.25 4.75
CA ARG A 658 23.99 11.82 5.66
C ARG A 658 23.31 13.06 5.08
N GLN A 659 24.09 14.03 4.62
CA GLN A 659 23.56 15.23 3.96
C GLN A 659 22.71 14.89 2.73
N PHE A 660 23.18 13.94 1.90
CA PHE A 660 22.45 13.52 0.70
C PHE A 660 21.10 12.88 1.06
N VAL A 661 21.09 11.92 1.97
CA VAL A 661 19.88 11.20 2.37
C VAL A 661 18.88 12.14 3.05
N THR A 662 19.31 12.97 3.99
CA THR A 662 18.42 13.92 4.70
C THR A 662 17.78 14.93 3.73
N ALA A 663 18.52 15.42 2.74
CA ALA A 663 17.98 16.35 1.74
C ALA A 663 16.87 15.73 0.86
N HIS A 664 16.83 14.41 0.75
CA HIS A 664 15.83 13.66 -0.04
C HIS A 664 14.76 12.98 0.83
N GLN A 665 14.87 13.01 2.16
CA GLN A 665 13.81 12.61 3.09
C GLN A 665 12.84 13.77 3.41
N ASN A 666 13.28 15.01 3.18
CA ASN A 666 12.51 16.24 3.38
C ASN A 666 11.85 16.77 2.08
N ARG A 667 11.86 15.96 1.02
CA ARG A 667 11.23 16.18 -0.29
C ARG A 667 10.35 14.99 -0.58
#